data_AF-A0A3M7N4U6-F1
#
_entry.id   AF-A0A3M7N4U6-F1
#
_cell.length_a   1.000
_cell.length_b   1.000
_cell.length_c   1.000
_cell.angle_alpha   90.00
_cell.angle_beta   90.00
_cell.angle_gamma   90.00
#
_symmetry.space_group_name_H-M   'P 1'
#
loop_
_entity.id
_entity.type
_entity.pdbx_description
1 polymer ?
#
loop_
_entity_poly.entity_id
_entity_poly.type
_entity_poly.pdbx_seq_one_letter_code
_entity_poly.pdbx_strand_id
1 'polypeptide(L)'
;MAEENVPRRGLPGDFLWGFATAAYQIEGAVDADGRGPSIWDTFCKIPGKIADGSSGDVACNSYNRTADDISLLKQTGAKAYRFSISWSRIIPLGGRNDPVNPAGIKHYQKFVDDLLDAGIIPFVTLFHWDLPAGLDERYGGFLNQDEFVRDFAHYARVMYEALPKVKHWITFNEPICSAILGYHSGDFAPGHTSNRSKSPVGSSSTEPWIVAHSILIAHAEAVKIYRDGFKSQSGGQIGITLNGDWAEPWDADDPEDIKACERRLEFFMSWFADPIYFGHYPQSMIDQLGNRLPTFTPEQSTRVKGSNDFFGFNHYTTNYIKHKQPASNPPLDDDDDDDCSGRVEILQHDKAGRPIGPETQSPWLRPYAPGFRKLLNWLSNRYGRPAFYVTENGTSIKGESKLSLSANPQGQTILQDDFRVQYFRDYITALAEAVAEDGVDSMATTDILPYLDHLEDNLDALEESLNAFLPGQSVAATAKTLPLVDRAKLHVTVAYAIESLIFSYLRLHNLSPHAHPVFKELARVKSYFDKIKEIENKNAPSAGAGSASSGGGGKPDVALDKSAAERTQGISAFDPPRPHISNTLRTHALRHHDFIRIPKQRYPVLSRHVLQHRDSPLTFARNLCQPLPYQRLVPGGRPVGRAGIPDSREHLLQLLLREHVPPRGDFGTIAHS
;
A
#
# COMPACT_ATOMS: atom_id res chain seq x y z
N MET A 1 23.95 -30.62 -6.39
CA MET A 1 23.41 -29.46 -7.09
C MET A 1 22.38 -28.86 -6.16
N ALA A 2 22.60 -27.63 -5.72
CA ALA A 2 21.63 -26.92 -4.89
C ALA A 2 20.34 -26.76 -5.70
N GLU A 3 19.20 -27.12 -5.11
CA GLU A 3 17.90 -26.72 -5.65
C GLU A 3 17.90 -25.20 -5.74
N GLU A 4 17.86 -24.67 -6.97
CA GLU A 4 17.54 -23.28 -7.19
C GLU A 4 16.21 -22.99 -6.50
N ASN A 5 16.27 -22.06 -5.56
CA ASN A 5 15.14 -21.60 -4.76
C ASN A 5 14.21 -20.83 -5.69
N VAL A 6 13.36 -21.54 -6.44
CA VAL A 6 12.31 -20.94 -7.25
C VAL A 6 11.41 -20.14 -6.30
N PRO A 7 11.25 -18.82 -6.47
CA PRO A 7 10.33 -18.03 -5.64
C PRO A 7 8.95 -18.68 -5.71
N ARG A 8 8.31 -18.92 -4.55
CA ARG A 8 6.94 -19.43 -4.53
C ARG A 8 6.05 -18.43 -5.27
N ARG A 9 5.50 -18.83 -6.42
CA ARG A 9 4.43 -18.11 -7.13
C ARG A 9 3.13 -18.22 -6.34
N GLY A 10 2.99 -17.45 -5.27
CA GLY A 10 1.80 -17.46 -4.43
C GLY A 10 1.81 -16.30 -3.44
N LEU A 11 0.62 -15.88 -3.03
CA LEU A 11 0.46 -14.85 -2.00
C LEU A 11 0.97 -15.36 -0.63
N PRO A 12 1.34 -14.45 0.28
CA PRO A 12 1.74 -14.81 1.65
C PRO A 12 0.70 -15.67 2.36
N GLY A 13 1.15 -16.52 3.30
CA GLY A 13 0.26 -17.46 4.00
C GLY A 13 -0.77 -16.79 4.90
N ASP A 14 -0.49 -15.55 5.29
CA ASP A 14 -1.31 -14.63 6.08
C ASP A 14 -2.07 -13.61 5.22
N PHE A 15 -2.10 -13.78 3.89
CA PHE A 15 -2.87 -12.92 2.99
C PHE A 15 -4.35 -12.87 3.38
N LEU A 16 -4.83 -11.64 3.62
CA LEU A 16 -6.21 -11.36 3.96
C LEU A 16 -7.06 -11.27 2.69
N TRP A 17 -8.10 -12.10 2.62
CA TRP A 17 -9.06 -12.08 1.52
C TRP A 17 -10.49 -12.11 2.03
N GLY A 18 -11.40 -11.52 1.25
CA GLY A 18 -12.78 -11.31 1.66
C GLY A 18 -13.68 -10.82 0.54
N PHE A 19 -14.85 -10.34 0.93
CA PHE A 19 -15.86 -9.72 0.05
C PHE A 19 -16.18 -8.31 0.52
N ALA A 20 -16.75 -7.48 -0.35
CA ALA A 20 -17.08 -6.10 -0.08
C ALA A 20 -18.53 -5.76 -0.45
N THR A 21 -19.17 -4.87 0.31
CA THR A 21 -20.50 -4.30 0.03
C THR A 21 -20.60 -2.85 0.50
N ALA A 22 -21.68 -2.16 0.12
CA ALA A 22 -22.03 -0.82 0.61
C ALA A 22 -23.47 -0.76 1.11
N ALA A 23 -23.70 0.04 2.16
CA ALA A 23 -24.96 0.11 2.89
C ALA A 23 -26.19 0.29 1.98
N TYR A 24 -26.24 1.35 1.17
CA TYR A 24 -27.40 1.61 0.30
C TYR A 24 -27.62 0.53 -0.77
N GLN A 25 -26.56 -0.20 -1.16
CA GLN A 25 -26.64 -1.25 -2.17
C GLN A 25 -27.22 -2.57 -1.65
N ILE A 26 -27.14 -2.84 -0.34
CA ILE A 26 -27.55 -4.14 0.22
C ILE A 26 -28.56 -4.05 1.37
N GLU A 27 -28.56 -2.99 2.18
CA GLU A 27 -29.29 -2.99 3.45
C GLU A 27 -30.80 -3.00 3.27
N GLY A 28 -31.33 -2.09 2.42
CA GLY A 28 -32.74 -1.75 2.42
C GLY A 28 -33.19 -1.13 3.74
N ALA A 29 -34.47 -1.31 4.07
CA ALA A 29 -35.06 -0.84 5.32
C ALA A 29 -34.81 0.66 5.52
N VAL A 30 -35.10 1.43 4.47
CA VAL A 30 -34.73 2.84 4.32
C VAL A 30 -35.44 3.77 5.30
N ASP A 31 -36.58 3.34 5.86
CA ASP A 31 -37.43 4.04 6.82
C ASP A 31 -37.54 3.31 8.19
N ALA A 32 -36.80 2.21 8.37
CA ALA A 32 -36.82 1.42 9.60
C ALA A 32 -35.96 2.05 10.71
N ASP A 33 -36.41 1.89 11.95
CA ASP A 33 -35.66 2.18 13.17
C ASP A 33 -35.01 3.58 13.19
N GLY A 34 -35.71 4.57 12.62
CA GLY A 34 -35.31 5.97 12.66
C GLY A 34 -34.23 6.39 11.67
N ARG A 35 -33.90 5.56 10.65
CA ARG A 35 -33.04 6.01 9.53
C ARG A 35 -33.65 7.21 8.80
N GLY A 36 -32.84 8.22 8.52
CA GLY A 36 -33.18 9.33 7.63
C GLY A 36 -32.79 9.04 6.16
N PRO A 37 -33.35 9.79 5.20
CA PRO A 37 -32.99 9.64 3.79
C PRO A 37 -31.55 10.10 3.53
N SER A 38 -30.86 9.40 2.65
CA SER A 38 -29.64 9.84 1.98
C SER A 38 -29.97 10.50 0.63
N ILE A 39 -28.98 11.15 0.00
CA ILE A 39 -29.13 11.69 -1.35
C ILE A 39 -29.54 10.64 -2.37
N TRP A 40 -29.19 9.37 -2.19
CA TRP A 40 -29.61 8.29 -3.08
C TRP A 40 -31.09 7.93 -2.91
N ASP A 41 -31.63 7.99 -1.69
CA ASP A 41 -33.07 7.80 -1.44
C ASP A 41 -33.91 8.85 -2.18
N THR A 42 -33.38 10.08 -2.29
CA THR A 42 -34.00 11.17 -3.04
C THR A 42 -33.81 11.01 -4.54
N PHE A 43 -32.58 10.72 -4.98
CA PHE A 43 -32.22 10.64 -6.39
C PHE A 43 -32.95 9.51 -7.13
N CYS A 44 -33.07 8.32 -6.52
CA CYS A 44 -33.79 7.18 -7.11
C CYS A 44 -35.28 7.48 -7.38
N LYS A 45 -35.88 8.45 -6.67
CA LYS A 45 -37.28 8.84 -6.87
C LYS A 45 -37.48 9.76 -8.09
N ILE A 46 -36.41 10.28 -8.68
CA ILE A 46 -36.47 11.16 -9.85
C ILE A 46 -36.65 10.30 -11.11
N PRO A 47 -37.76 10.48 -11.88
CA PRO A 47 -38.00 9.69 -13.08
C PRO A 47 -36.84 9.77 -14.09
N GLY A 48 -36.44 8.62 -14.61
CA GLY A 48 -35.39 8.51 -15.64
C GLY A 48 -33.95 8.57 -15.13
N LYS A 49 -33.72 8.78 -13.83
CA LYS A 49 -32.35 8.73 -13.25
C LYS A 49 -31.83 7.31 -13.05
N ILE A 50 -32.72 6.33 -12.86
CA ILE A 50 -32.37 4.91 -12.76
C ILE A 50 -32.87 4.18 -14.00
N ALA A 51 -32.00 3.40 -14.65
CA ALA A 51 -32.26 2.79 -15.96
C ALA A 51 -33.51 1.89 -15.99
N ASP A 52 -33.79 1.18 -14.89
CA ASP A 52 -34.98 0.33 -14.72
C ASP A 52 -36.00 0.91 -13.72
N GLY A 53 -35.76 2.12 -13.19
CA GLY A 53 -36.60 2.78 -12.21
C GLY A 53 -36.59 2.15 -10.81
N SER A 54 -35.66 1.23 -10.51
CA SER A 54 -35.51 0.62 -9.19
C SER A 54 -34.91 1.58 -8.15
N SER A 55 -34.89 1.16 -6.88
CA SER A 55 -34.29 1.91 -5.77
C SER A 55 -33.65 0.97 -4.73
N GLY A 56 -32.98 1.57 -3.74
CA GLY A 56 -32.41 0.87 -2.58
C GLY A 56 -33.39 0.58 -1.45
N ASP A 57 -34.70 0.79 -1.63
CA ASP A 57 -35.70 0.71 -0.56
C ASP A 57 -35.68 -0.67 0.15
N VAL A 58 -35.56 -1.73 -0.64
CA VAL A 58 -35.41 -3.12 -0.17
C VAL A 58 -34.01 -3.64 -0.41
N ALA A 59 -33.41 -3.35 -1.57
CA ALA A 59 -32.10 -3.87 -1.98
C ALA A 59 -31.99 -5.40 -1.78
N CYS A 60 -30.95 -5.88 -1.08
CA CYS A 60 -30.79 -7.29 -0.69
C CYS A 60 -31.47 -7.62 0.65
N ASN A 61 -32.07 -6.62 1.31
CA ASN A 61 -32.66 -6.69 2.65
C ASN A 61 -31.66 -7.15 3.73
N SER A 62 -30.37 -6.82 3.57
CA SER A 62 -29.32 -7.21 4.52
C SER A 62 -29.53 -6.62 5.91
N TYR A 63 -30.27 -5.51 6.06
CA TYR A 63 -30.62 -4.97 7.37
C TYR A 63 -31.31 -6.01 8.26
N ASN A 64 -32.16 -6.86 7.67
CA ASN A 64 -32.89 -7.92 8.35
C ASN A 64 -32.24 -9.31 8.20
N ARG A 65 -31.14 -9.41 7.44
CA ARG A 65 -30.57 -10.70 6.98
C ARG A 65 -29.06 -10.81 7.17
N THR A 66 -28.46 -9.99 8.04
CA THR A 66 -27.01 -10.05 8.33
C THR A 66 -26.54 -11.45 8.72
N ALA A 67 -27.37 -12.24 9.41
CA ALA A 67 -27.05 -13.63 9.76
C ALA A 67 -26.89 -14.55 8.52
N ASP A 68 -27.70 -14.33 7.47
CA ASP A 68 -27.60 -15.07 6.21
C ASP A 68 -26.30 -14.67 5.49
N ASP A 69 -25.99 -13.38 5.45
CA ASP A 69 -24.76 -12.85 4.83
C ASP A 69 -23.50 -13.43 5.53
N ILE A 70 -23.47 -13.43 6.87
CA ILE A 70 -22.38 -14.02 7.65
C ILE A 70 -22.27 -15.53 7.40
N SER A 71 -23.40 -16.24 7.30
CA SER A 71 -23.41 -17.66 6.97
C SER A 71 -22.76 -17.94 5.61
N LEU A 72 -23.02 -17.12 4.60
CA LEU A 72 -22.41 -17.23 3.28
C LEU A 72 -20.91 -16.92 3.30
N LEU A 73 -20.48 -15.88 4.02
CA LEU A 73 -19.05 -15.56 4.20
C LEU A 73 -18.28 -16.72 4.85
N LYS A 74 -18.88 -17.40 5.82
CA LYS A 74 -18.28 -18.60 6.44
C LYS A 74 -18.18 -19.77 5.47
N GLN A 75 -19.18 -19.96 4.62
CA GLN A 75 -19.19 -21.05 3.63
C GLN A 75 -18.09 -20.90 2.57
N THR A 76 -17.75 -19.66 2.20
CA THR A 76 -16.64 -19.39 1.27
C THR A 76 -15.27 -19.49 1.97
N GLY A 77 -15.22 -19.31 3.29
CA GLY A 77 -13.99 -19.31 4.09
C GLY A 77 -13.30 -17.95 4.18
N ALA A 78 -14.02 -16.87 3.84
CA ALA A 78 -13.56 -15.49 3.87
C ALA A 78 -12.93 -15.13 5.23
N LYS A 79 -11.84 -14.36 5.20
CA LYS A 79 -11.13 -13.91 6.40
C LYS A 79 -11.49 -12.49 6.79
N ALA A 80 -11.88 -11.69 5.82
CA ALA A 80 -12.33 -10.32 6.03
C ALA A 80 -13.68 -10.07 5.35
N TYR A 81 -14.40 -9.07 5.82
CA TYR A 81 -15.57 -8.53 5.16
C TYR A 81 -15.53 -7.01 5.23
N ARG A 82 -15.55 -6.38 4.05
CA ARG A 82 -15.62 -4.94 3.91
C ARG A 82 -17.08 -4.51 3.75
N PHE A 83 -17.55 -3.59 4.58
CA PHE A 83 -18.88 -3.01 4.45
C PHE A 83 -18.85 -1.52 4.77
N SER A 84 -19.87 -0.77 4.37
CA SER A 84 -20.03 0.63 4.78
C SER A 84 -21.13 0.81 5.82
N ILE A 85 -21.00 1.88 6.60
CA ILE A 85 -22.03 2.35 7.53
C ILE A 85 -22.87 3.42 6.82
N SER A 86 -24.20 3.33 6.93
CA SER A 86 -25.10 4.36 6.44
C SER A 86 -25.08 5.57 7.38
N TRP A 87 -24.49 6.69 6.96
CA TRP A 87 -24.44 7.91 7.78
C TRP A 87 -25.86 8.35 8.18
N SER A 88 -26.81 8.36 7.25
CA SER A 88 -28.20 8.73 7.54
C SER A 88 -28.95 7.72 8.43
N ARG A 89 -28.41 6.51 8.66
CA ARG A 89 -28.91 5.58 9.70
C ARG A 89 -28.37 5.92 11.09
N ILE A 90 -27.17 6.48 11.16
CA ILE A 90 -26.49 6.86 12.41
C ILE A 90 -26.93 8.25 12.89
N ILE A 91 -26.92 9.24 12.00
CA ILE A 91 -27.37 10.61 12.29
C ILE A 91 -28.40 10.96 11.20
N PRO A 92 -29.71 10.83 11.48
CA PRO A 92 -30.74 10.91 10.44
C PRO A 92 -30.77 12.21 9.64
N LEU A 93 -30.46 13.34 10.29
CA LEU A 93 -30.33 14.65 9.66
C LEU A 93 -28.87 15.00 9.29
N GLY A 94 -27.93 14.15 9.68
CA GLY A 94 -26.50 14.18 9.35
C GLY A 94 -25.61 15.08 10.21
N GLY A 95 -26.12 16.17 10.75
CA GLY A 95 -25.30 17.24 11.32
C GLY A 95 -24.77 16.96 12.73
N ARG A 96 -23.67 17.61 13.08
CA ARG A 96 -22.99 17.48 14.39
C ARG A 96 -23.79 17.90 15.62
N ASN A 97 -24.90 18.61 15.40
CA ASN A 97 -25.82 19.06 16.45
C ASN A 97 -27.16 18.29 16.42
N ASP A 98 -27.31 17.34 15.49
CA ASP A 98 -28.51 16.53 15.38
C ASP A 98 -28.41 15.30 16.28
N PRO A 99 -29.56 14.72 16.70
CA PRO A 99 -29.55 13.53 17.53
C PRO A 99 -28.99 12.32 16.77
N VAL A 100 -28.07 11.61 17.43
CA VAL A 100 -27.63 10.27 17.02
C VAL A 100 -28.78 9.27 17.23
N ASN A 101 -28.98 8.37 16.27
CA ASN A 101 -29.95 7.29 16.34
C ASN A 101 -29.37 6.05 17.06
N PRO A 102 -29.82 5.73 18.28
CA PRO A 102 -29.28 4.59 19.03
C PRO A 102 -29.57 3.23 18.37
N ALA A 103 -30.65 3.11 17.61
CA ALA A 103 -30.99 1.85 16.94
C ALA A 103 -30.02 1.55 15.78
N GLY A 104 -29.66 2.58 15.00
CA GLY A 104 -28.62 2.49 13.97
C GLY A 104 -27.26 2.10 14.56
N ILE A 105 -26.85 2.72 15.67
CA ILE A 105 -25.62 2.34 16.39
C ILE A 105 -25.66 0.87 16.82
N LYS A 106 -26.76 0.43 17.44
CA LYS A 106 -26.92 -0.95 17.91
C LYS A 106 -26.87 -1.96 16.76
N HIS A 107 -27.41 -1.62 15.60
CA HIS A 107 -27.37 -2.47 14.41
C HIS A 107 -25.92 -2.78 14.00
N TYR A 108 -25.08 -1.75 13.79
CA TYR A 108 -23.68 -1.97 13.38
C TYR A 108 -22.80 -2.53 14.49
N GLN A 109 -23.05 -2.18 15.76
CA GLN A 109 -22.40 -2.83 16.90
C GLN A 109 -22.63 -4.34 16.89
N LYS A 110 -23.90 -4.75 16.75
CA LYS A 110 -24.25 -6.17 16.66
C LYS A 110 -23.61 -6.82 15.44
N PHE A 111 -23.62 -6.16 14.28
CA PHE A 111 -23.06 -6.73 13.07
C PHE A 111 -21.55 -6.95 13.15
N VAL A 112 -20.81 -5.98 13.71
CA VAL A 112 -19.38 -6.11 14.00
C VAL A 112 -19.12 -7.27 14.97
N ASP A 113 -19.91 -7.37 16.04
CA ASP A 113 -19.78 -8.45 17.02
C ASP A 113 -20.04 -9.83 16.38
N ASP A 114 -21.12 -9.96 15.60
CA ASP A 114 -21.46 -11.21 14.92
C ASP A 114 -20.38 -11.63 13.89
N LEU A 115 -19.77 -10.69 13.17
CA LEU A 115 -18.65 -10.96 12.25
C LEU A 115 -17.41 -11.47 13.00
N LEU A 116 -17.04 -10.81 14.09
CA LEU A 116 -15.90 -11.21 14.91
C LEU A 116 -16.11 -12.58 15.57
N ASP A 117 -17.33 -12.85 16.07
CA ASP A 117 -17.71 -14.16 16.62
C ASP A 117 -17.68 -15.26 15.54
N ALA A 118 -17.91 -14.90 14.28
CA ALA A 118 -17.75 -15.77 13.13
C ALA A 118 -16.28 -15.95 12.68
N GLY A 119 -15.32 -15.23 13.28
CA GLY A 119 -13.91 -15.24 12.90
C GLY A 119 -13.61 -14.46 11.62
N ILE A 120 -14.44 -13.47 11.27
CA ILE A 120 -14.32 -12.63 10.09
C ILE A 120 -13.93 -11.21 10.52
N ILE A 121 -12.85 -10.69 9.94
CA ILE A 121 -12.30 -9.37 10.28
C ILE A 121 -13.10 -8.28 9.56
N PRO A 122 -13.72 -7.32 10.29
CA PRO A 122 -14.44 -6.23 9.66
C PRO A 122 -13.49 -5.15 9.13
N PHE A 123 -13.67 -4.78 7.85
CA PHE A 123 -13.13 -3.58 7.23
C PHE A 123 -14.28 -2.58 7.04
N VAL A 124 -14.25 -1.47 7.77
CA VAL A 124 -15.43 -0.60 7.87
C VAL A 124 -15.21 0.70 7.12
N THR A 125 -16.07 0.96 6.14
CA THR A 125 -16.10 2.21 5.37
C THR A 125 -17.09 3.19 5.99
N LEU A 126 -16.64 4.39 6.38
CA LEU A 126 -17.51 5.40 6.99
C LEU A 126 -18.46 6.04 5.97
N PHE A 127 -17.98 6.29 4.75
CA PHE A 127 -18.76 6.96 3.71
C PHE A 127 -18.69 6.22 2.37
N HIS A 128 -19.85 5.84 1.83
CA HIS A 128 -19.96 5.23 0.51
C HIS A 128 -21.11 5.88 -0.28
N TRP A 129 -20.89 7.14 -0.65
CA TRP A 129 -21.74 7.98 -1.52
C TRP A 129 -23.12 8.32 -0.94
N ASP A 130 -23.39 7.97 0.31
CA ASP A 130 -24.71 7.99 0.95
C ASP A 130 -24.87 9.17 1.92
N LEU A 131 -24.51 10.37 1.46
CA LEU A 131 -24.66 11.62 2.22
C LEU A 131 -26.10 11.76 2.73
N PRO A 132 -26.34 12.10 4.02
CA PRO A 132 -27.67 12.40 4.52
C PRO A 132 -28.31 13.54 3.71
N ALA A 133 -29.53 13.33 3.21
CA ALA A 133 -30.23 14.32 2.40
C ALA A 133 -30.46 15.64 3.17
N GLY A 134 -30.55 15.59 4.50
CA GLY A 134 -30.64 16.78 5.34
C GLY A 134 -29.43 17.71 5.24
N LEU A 135 -28.22 17.18 5.00
CA LEU A 135 -27.02 18.02 4.81
C LEU A 135 -26.97 18.65 3.42
N ASP A 136 -27.39 17.89 2.41
CA ASP A 136 -27.55 18.37 1.05
C ASP A 136 -28.57 19.52 0.98
N GLU A 137 -29.73 19.37 1.63
CA GLU A 137 -30.75 20.41 1.72
C GLU A 137 -30.29 21.65 2.51
N ARG A 138 -29.59 21.46 3.62
CA ARG A 138 -29.19 22.58 4.50
C ARG A 138 -28.13 23.48 3.88
N TYR A 139 -27.15 22.91 3.18
CA TYR A 139 -26.00 23.68 2.72
C TYR A 139 -25.32 23.12 1.46
N GLY A 140 -25.93 22.16 0.75
CA GLY A 140 -25.36 21.56 -0.46
C GLY A 140 -24.29 20.49 -0.20
N GLY A 141 -24.26 19.91 1.01
CA GLY A 141 -23.35 18.83 1.35
C GLY A 141 -21.89 19.21 1.17
N PHE A 142 -21.17 18.46 0.33
CA PHE A 142 -19.74 18.66 0.05
C PHE A 142 -19.38 20.05 -0.49
N LEU A 143 -20.34 20.76 -1.09
CA LEU A 143 -20.12 22.10 -1.65
C LEU A 143 -19.83 23.16 -0.58
N ASN A 144 -20.29 22.93 0.66
CA ASN A 144 -19.92 23.76 1.81
C ASN A 144 -18.86 23.04 2.64
N GLN A 145 -17.59 23.27 2.32
CA GLN A 145 -16.46 22.60 2.98
C GLN A 145 -16.49 22.75 4.50
N ASP A 146 -16.68 23.98 5.00
CA ASP A 146 -16.57 24.28 6.42
C ASP A 146 -17.59 23.51 7.26
N GLU A 147 -18.83 23.42 6.79
CA GLU A 147 -19.89 22.69 7.47
C GLU A 147 -19.75 21.18 7.27
N PHE A 148 -19.50 20.73 6.04
CA PHE A 148 -19.34 19.31 5.72
C PHE A 148 -18.22 18.65 6.51
N VAL A 149 -17.04 19.29 6.58
CA VAL A 149 -15.88 18.75 7.31
C VAL A 149 -16.21 18.57 8.79
N ARG A 150 -16.89 19.52 9.42
CA ARG A 150 -17.27 19.44 10.85
C ARG A 150 -18.31 18.37 11.11
N ASP A 151 -19.29 18.23 10.22
CA ASP A 151 -20.34 17.21 10.34
C ASP A 151 -19.78 15.80 10.12
N PHE A 152 -18.94 15.61 9.10
CA PHE A 152 -18.27 14.34 8.86
C PHE A 152 -17.31 13.97 10.00
N ALA A 153 -16.54 14.93 10.51
CA ALA A 153 -15.65 14.71 11.64
C ALA A 153 -16.40 14.27 12.91
N HIS A 154 -17.57 14.86 13.17
CA HIS A 154 -18.44 14.43 14.27
C HIS A 154 -18.98 13.02 14.04
N TYR A 155 -19.50 12.72 12.85
CA TYR A 155 -19.98 11.39 12.49
C TYR A 155 -18.89 10.31 12.64
N ALA A 156 -17.68 10.57 12.15
CA ALA A 156 -16.54 9.67 12.30
C ALA A 156 -16.22 9.40 13.77
N ARG A 157 -16.20 10.45 14.62
CA ARG A 157 -16.00 10.31 16.07
C ARG A 157 -17.05 9.41 16.71
N VAL A 158 -18.33 9.65 16.41
CA VAL A 158 -19.44 8.82 16.92
C VAL A 158 -19.22 7.34 16.58
N MET A 159 -18.78 7.04 15.35
CA MET A 159 -18.53 5.65 14.94
C MET A 159 -17.29 5.04 15.60
N TYR A 160 -16.21 5.80 15.80
CA TYR A 160 -15.03 5.31 16.51
C TYR A 160 -15.34 5.00 17.98
N GLU A 161 -16.15 5.84 18.64
CA GLU A 161 -16.63 5.62 20.01
C GLU A 161 -17.53 4.39 20.09
N ALA A 162 -18.44 4.23 19.12
CA ALA A 162 -19.41 3.15 19.12
C ALA A 162 -18.83 1.78 18.77
N LEU A 163 -17.76 1.71 17.97
CA LEU A 163 -17.20 0.48 17.41
C LEU A 163 -15.71 0.26 17.76
N PRO A 164 -15.33 0.20 19.05
CA PRO A 164 -13.91 0.11 19.48
C PRO A 164 -13.21 -1.20 19.07
N LYS A 165 -13.99 -2.22 18.66
CA LYS A 165 -13.47 -3.51 18.19
C LYS A 165 -12.99 -3.47 16.74
N VAL A 166 -13.41 -2.49 15.94
CA VAL A 166 -12.98 -2.35 14.54
C VAL A 166 -11.53 -1.90 14.48
N LYS A 167 -10.73 -2.57 13.64
CA LYS A 167 -9.29 -2.31 13.48
C LYS A 167 -8.89 -1.81 12.10
N HIS A 168 -9.78 -1.85 11.12
CA HIS A 168 -9.50 -1.42 9.75
C HIS A 168 -10.59 -0.47 9.30
N TRP A 169 -10.25 0.82 9.27
CA TRP A 169 -11.16 1.89 8.90
C TRP A 169 -10.85 2.43 7.51
N ILE A 170 -11.88 2.69 6.74
CA ILE A 170 -11.82 3.41 5.47
C ILE A 170 -12.72 4.64 5.63
N THR A 171 -12.17 5.83 5.41
CA THR A 171 -12.95 7.08 5.52
C THR A 171 -13.95 7.22 4.37
N PHE A 172 -13.45 7.26 3.12
CA PHE A 172 -14.26 7.40 1.92
C PHE A 172 -13.97 6.27 0.93
N ASN A 173 -15.03 5.78 0.28
CA ASN A 173 -14.92 4.98 -0.93
C ASN A 173 -14.98 5.84 -2.18
N GLU A 174 -14.07 5.62 -3.12
CA GLU A 174 -14.08 6.16 -4.49
C GLU A 174 -14.53 7.63 -4.54
N PRO A 175 -13.76 8.54 -3.92
CA PRO A 175 -14.19 9.94 -3.79
C PRO A 175 -14.35 10.63 -5.15
N ILE A 176 -13.66 10.14 -6.19
CA ILE A 176 -13.84 10.61 -7.57
C ILE A 176 -15.24 10.32 -8.12
N CYS A 177 -15.89 9.23 -7.69
CA CYS A 177 -17.25 8.91 -8.11
C CYS A 177 -18.24 9.93 -7.52
N SER A 178 -18.06 10.29 -6.24
CA SER A 178 -18.84 11.39 -5.63
C SER A 178 -18.63 12.70 -6.40
N ALA A 179 -17.39 13.07 -6.71
CA ALA A 179 -17.07 14.32 -7.37
C ALA A 179 -17.54 14.38 -8.84
N ILE A 180 -17.15 13.39 -9.66
CA ILE A 180 -17.41 13.41 -11.11
C ILE A 180 -18.82 12.90 -11.43
N LEU A 181 -19.23 11.74 -10.92
CA LEU A 181 -20.55 11.21 -11.28
C LEU A 181 -21.68 11.98 -10.59
N GLY A 182 -21.42 12.52 -9.39
CA GLY A 182 -22.38 13.31 -8.60
C GLY A 182 -22.47 14.79 -9.00
N TYR A 183 -21.34 15.43 -9.33
CA TYR A 183 -21.25 16.89 -9.54
C TYR A 183 -20.65 17.34 -10.88
N HIS A 184 -20.33 16.42 -11.80
CA HIS A 184 -19.93 16.76 -13.17
C HIS A 184 -20.88 16.16 -14.21
N SER A 185 -21.00 14.83 -14.28
CA SER A 185 -21.81 14.14 -15.29
C SER A 185 -23.30 14.07 -14.92
N GLY A 186 -23.59 14.17 -13.62
CA GLY A 186 -24.93 14.14 -13.04
C GLY A 186 -25.63 12.77 -13.14
N ASP A 187 -24.84 11.71 -13.30
CA ASP A 187 -25.33 10.33 -13.43
C ASP A 187 -25.56 9.68 -12.05
N PHE A 188 -24.87 10.13 -11.00
CA PHE A 188 -25.06 9.71 -9.61
C PHE A 188 -25.68 10.82 -8.77
N ALA A 189 -26.21 10.46 -7.59
CA ALA A 189 -26.74 11.43 -6.64
C ALA A 189 -25.65 12.45 -6.20
N PRO A 190 -25.99 13.75 -6.01
CA PRO A 190 -27.32 14.36 -6.17
C PRO A 190 -27.68 14.72 -7.63
N GLY A 191 -26.79 14.49 -8.59
CA GLY A 191 -27.08 14.65 -10.01
C GLY A 191 -26.83 16.06 -10.53
N HIS A 192 -25.86 16.77 -9.96
CA HIS A 192 -25.44 18.10 -10.42
C HIS A 192 -24.63 17.99 -11.73
N THR A 193 -24.95 18.85 -12.69
CA THR A 193 -24.24 18.93 -13.96
C THR A 193 -24.59 20.24 -14.69
N SER A 194 -23.68 20.79 -15.50
CA SER A 194 -23.99 21.90 -16.40
C SER A 194 -24.99 21.52 -17.50
N ASN A 195 -25.20 20.22 -17.77
CA ASN A 195 -26.18 19.77 -18.76
C ASN A 195 -27.63 19.96 -18.26
N ARG A 196 -28.26 21.06 -18.70
CA ARG A 196 -29.63 21.42 -18.31
C ARG A 196 -30.72 20.46 -18.77
N SER A 197 -30.44 19.56 -19.71
CA SER A 197 -31.35 18.45 -20.05
C SER A 197 -31.37 17.34 -18.99
N LYS A 198 -30.29 17.23 -18.18
CA LYS A 198 -30.15 16.23 -17.11
C LYS A 198 -30.43 16.79 -15.71
N SER A 199 -30.10 18.06 -15.47
CA SER A 199 -30.23 18.67 -14.14
C SER A 199 -30.48 20.18 -14.22
N PRO A 200 -31.43 20.73 -13.43
CA PRO A 200 -31.66 22.17 -13.40
C PRO A 200 -30.55 22.95 -12.70
N VAL A 201 -29.64 22.27 -11.99
CA VAL A 201 -28.59 22.87 -11.15
C VAL A 201 -27.24 22.21 -11.41
N GLY A 202 -26.18 22.82 -10.89
CA GLY A 202 -24.82 22.30 -10.96
C GLY A 202 -23.94 23.06 -11.95
N SER A 203 -22.64 22.99 -11.69
CA SER A 203 -21.59 23.58 -12.51
C SER A 203 -20.42 22.60 -12.65
N SER A 204 -20.40 21.89 -13.78
CA SER A 204 -19.39 20.86 -14.09
C SER A 204 -17.96 21.41 -14.14
N SER A 205 -17.79 22.70 -14.40
CA SER A 205 -16.47 23.36 -14.45
C SER A 205 -15.86 23.63 -13.07
N THR A 206 -16.66 23.62 -11.99
CA THR A 206 -16.23 24.08 -10.64
C THR A 206 -16.56 23.11 -9.51
N GLU A 207 -17.79 22.60 -9.44
CA GLU A 207 -18.28 21.78 -8.33
C GLU A 207 -17.48 20.48 -8.07
N PRO A 208 -17.06 19.67 -9.06
CA PRO A 208 -16.29 18.45 -8.77
C PRO A 208 -14.98 18.73 -8.03
N TRP A 209 -14.33 19.87 -8.30
CA TRP A 209 -13.07 20.27 -7.67
C TRP A 209 -13.29 20.69 -6.22
N ILE A 210 -14.38 21.40 -5.94
CA ILE A 210 -14.80 21.77 -4.58
C ILE A 210 -15.11 20.51 -3.77
N VAL A 211 -15.91 19.59 -4.33
CA VAL A 211 -16.32 18.34 -3.68
C VAL A 211 -15.10 17.51 -3.30
N ALA A 212 -14.18 17.28 -4.23
CA ALA A 212 -12.97 16.51 -3.95
C ALA A 212 -12.09 17.17 -2.89
N HIS A 213 -11.95 18.50 -2.92
CA HIS A 213 -11.19 19.22 -1.91
C HIS A 213 -11.83 19.09 -0.52
N SER A 214 -13.15 19.25 -0.40
CA SER A 214 -13.89 19.03 0.85
C SER A 214 -13.72 17.62 1.40
N ILE A 215 -13.76 16.59 0.53
CA ILE A 215 -13.53 15.20 0.91
C ILE A 215 -12.11 15.00 1.45
N LEU A 216 -11.08 15.57 0.81
CA LEU A 216 -9.68 15.45 1.27
C LEU A 216 -9.47 16.07 2.65
N ILE A 217 -10.08 17.23 2.91
CA ILE A 217 -10.00 17.87 4.25
C ILE A 217 -10.77 17.04 5.28
N ALA A 218 -11.97 16.58 4.96
CA ALA A 218 -12.78 15.75 5.86
C ALA A 218 -12.10 14.41 6.19
N HIS A 219 -11.45 13.79 5.20
CA HIS A 219 -10.63 12.61 5.35
C HIS A 219 -9.50 12.85 6.37
N ALA A 220 -8.73 13.92 6.18
CA ALA A 220 -7.59 14.22 7.03
C ALA A 220 -8.01 14.53 8.48
N GLU A 221 -9.13 15.22 8.68
CA GLU A 221 -9.70 15.47 10.02
C GLU A 221 -10.21 14.18 10.68
N ALA A 222 -10.90 13.29 9.95
CA ALA A 222 -11.34 12.01 10.47
C ALA A 222 -10.17 11.09 10.88
N VAL A 223 -9.07 11.11 10.12
CA VAL A 223 -7.83 10.38 10.42
C VAL A 223 -7.17 10.94 11.67
N LYS A 224 -7.08 12.27 11.79
CA LYS A 224 -6.54 12.92 12.97
C LYS A 224 -7.33 12.54 14.22
N ILE A 225 -8.66 12.61 14.18
CA ILE A 225 -9.53 12.22 15.30
C ILE A 225 -9.25 10.78 15.72
N TYR A 226 -9.15 9.85 14.76
CA TYR A 226 -8.85 8.46 15.04
C TYR A 226 -7.47 8.28 15.70
N ARG A 227 -6.42 8.89 15.12
CA ARG A 227 -5.04 8.77 15.62
C ARG A 227 -4.87 9.35 17.02
N ASP A 228 -5.44 10.53 17.28
CA ASP A 228 -5.29 11.21 18.57
C ASP A 228 -6.14 10.58 19.68
N GLY A 229 -7.34 10.11 19.36
CA GLY A 229 -8.32 9.69 20.37
C GLY A 229 -8.49 8.18 20.53
N PHE A 230 -8.26 7.39 19.47
CA PHE A 230 -8.77 6.02 19.39
C PHE A 230 -7.71 4.98 18.99
N LYS A 231 -6.65 5.37 18.27
CA LYS A 231 -5.62 4.44 17.77
C LYS A 231 -4.86 3.75 18.90
N SER A 232 -4.61 4.41 20.02
CA SER A 232 -3.94 3.80 21.18
C SER A 232 -4.78 2.70 21.86
N GLN A 233 -6.11 2.84 21.84
CA GLN A 233 -7.04 1.87 22.43
C GLN A 233 -7.34 0.71 21.48
N SER A 234 -7.49 1.03 20.19
CA SER A 234 -7.85 0.05 19.18
C SER A 234 -6.62 -0.66 18.61
N GLY A 235 -5.49 0.01 18.43
CA GLY A 235 -4.33 -0.51 17.69
C GLY A 235 -4.60 -0.71 16.20
N GLY A 236 -5.67 -0.13 15.65
CA GLY A 236 -6.05 -0.32 14.25
C GLY A 236 -5.41 0.68 13.29
N GLN A 237 -5.71 0.48 12.01
CA GLN A 237 -5.25 1.29 10.88
C GLN A 237 -6.43 2.04 10.24
N ILE A 238 -6.13 3.17 9.60
CA ILE A 238 -7.11 3.97 8.87
C ILE A 238 -6.60 4.39 7.49
N GLY A 239 -7.50 4.31 6.50
CA GLY A 239 -7.21 4.53 5.09
C GLY A 239 -8.29 5.35 4.36
N ILE A 240 -8.06 5.56 3.07
CA ILE A 240 -9.06 5.90 2.06
C ILE A 240 -9.00 4.85 0.95
N THR A 241 -10.11 4.65 0.24
CA THR A 241 -10.16 3.75 -0.92
C THR A 241 -10.31 4.55 -2.21
N LEU A 242 -9.33 4.43 -3.10
CA LEU A 242 -9.30 5.10 -4.40
C LEU A 242 -9.53 4.09 -5.52
N ASN A 243 -10.39 4.45 -6.49
CA ASN A 243 -10.55 3.69 -7.72
C ASN A 243 -9.60 4.17 -8.81
N GLY A 244 -9.02 3.21 -9.53
CA GLY A 244 -8.06 3.47 -10.58
C GLY A 244 -8.17 2.50 -11.75
N ASP A 245 -8.09 3.06 -12.96
CA ASP A 245 -7.92 2.31 -14.19
C ASP A 245 -6.49 2.49 -14.68
N TRP A 246 -5.91 1.43 -15.23
CA TRP A 246 -4.62 1.59 -15.91
C TRP A 246 -4.80 2.33 -17.25
N ALA A 247 -3.78 3.07 -17.65
CA ALA A 247 -3.74 3.85 -18.86
C ALA A 247 -2.71 3.26 -19.84
N GLU A 248 -3.18 2.67 -20.94
CA GLU A 248 -2.34 2.27 -22.07
C GLU A 248 -2.41 3.36 -23.16
N PRO A 249 -1.34 3.67 -23.89
CA PRO A 249 -1.40 4.64 -24.97
C PRO A 249 -2.25 4.10 -26.13
N TRP A 250 -3.13 4.93 -26.72
CA TRP A 250 -3.94 4.54 -27.87
C TRP A 250 -3.07 4.23 -29.10
N ASP A 251 -2.04 5.04 -29.33
CA ASP A 251 -0.92 4.76 -30.21
C ASP A 251 0.39 4.66 -29.40
N ALA A 252 0.93 3.46 -29.29
CA ALA A 252 2.18 3.23 -28.54
C ALA A 252 3.41 3.88 -29.18
N ASP A 253 3.32 4.30 -30.45
CA ASP A 253 4.40 5.01 -31.16
C ASP A 253 4.23 6.54 -31.08
N ASP A 254 3.11 7.06 -30.55
CA ASP A 254 2.87 8.49 -30.40
C ASP A 254 3.33 8.98 -29.00
N PRO A 255 4.36 9.84 -28.93
CA PRO A 255 4.84 10.36 -27.65
C PRO A 255 3.81 11.21 -26.90
N GLU A 256 2.82 11.80 -27.58
CA GLU A 256 1.76 12.58 -26.93
C GLU A 256 0.72 11.68 -26.24
N ASP A 257 0.42 10.51 -26.81
CA ASP A 257 -0.44 9.49 -26.17
C ASP A 257 0.24 8.90 -24.93
N ILE A 258 1.55 8.65 -25.00
CA ILE A 258 2.34 8.20 -23.83
C ILE A 258 2.29 9.22 -22.70
N LYS A 259 2.48 10.52 -23.00
CA LYS A 259 2.34 11.60 -22.00
C LYS A 259 0.90 11.73 -21.50
N ALA A 260 -0.08 11.46 -22.35
CA ALA A 260 -1.49 11.48 -21.98
C ALA A 260 -1.85 10.40 -20.96
N CYS A 261 -1.21 9.23 -21.00
CA CYS A 261 -1.38 8.20 -19.97
C CYS A 261 -1.01 8.70 -18.58
N GLU A 262 0.15 9.35 -18.42
CA GLU A 262 0.58 9.89 -17.13
C GLU A 262 -0.40 10.97 -16.64
N ARG A 263 -0.77 11.93 -17.50
CA ARG A 263 -1.79 12.95 -17.12
C ARG A 263 -3.12 12.32 -16.73
N ARG A 264 -3.55 11.26 -17.42
CA ARG A 264 -4.80 10.57 -17.09
C ARG A 264 -4.73 9.93 -15.70
N LEU A 265 -3.62 9.27 -15.38
CA LEU A 265 -3.38 8.72 -14.05
C LEU A 265 -3.36 9.84 -13.00
N GLU A 266 -2.79 10.99 -13.32
CA GLU A 266 -2.77 12.14 -12.42
C GLU A 266 -4.18 12.71 -12.15
N PHE A 267 -5.00 12.88 -13.19
CA PHE A 267 -6.39 13.34 -13.08
C PHE A 267 -7.36 12.31 -12.49
N PHE A 268 -6.96 11.04 -12.37
CA PHE A 268 -7.79 9.99 -11.80
C PHE A 268 -7.36 9.61 -10.38
N MET A 269 -6.13 9.14 -10.26
CA MET A 269 -5.59 8.56 -9.03
C MET A 269 -4.86 9.61 -8.20
N SER A 270 -3.91 10.31 -8.82
CA SER A 270 -3.07 11.27 -8.08
C SER A 270 -3.83 12.49 -7.62
N TRP A 271 -4.98 12.79 -8.21
CA TRP A 271 -5.87 13.85 -7.73
C TRP A 271 -6.17 13.72 -6.24
N PHE A 272 -6.37 12.50 -5.74
CA PHE A 272 -6.57 12.22 -4.32
C PHE A 272 -5.30 11.73 -3.63
N ALA A 273 -4.48 10.92 -4.31
CA ALA A 273 -3.30 10.33 -3.70
C ALA A 273 -2.15 11.33 -3.48
N ASP A 274 -1.86 12.24 -4.41
CA ASP A 274 -0.76 13.21 -4.23
C ASP A 274 -1.01 14.16 -3.05
N PRO A 275 -2.23 14.68 -2.80
CA PRO A 275 -2.50 15.39 -1.56
C PRO A 275 -2.19 14.56 -0.31
N ILE A 276 -2.56 13.29 -0.29
CA ILE A 276 -2.33 12.42 0.87
C ILE A 276 -0.84 12.08 1.06
N TYR A 277 -0.08 11.86 -0.01
CA TYR A 277 1.33 11.46 0.11
C TYR A 277 2.31 12.65 0.11
N PHE A 278 1.99 13.71 -0.62
CA PHE A 278 2.89 14.85 -0.86
C PHE A 278 2.35 16.18 -0.31
N GLY A 279 1.05 16.29 -0.01
CA GLY A 279 0.43 17.50 0.53
C GLY A 279 -0.04 18.50 -0.52
N HIS A 280 0.01 18.17 -1.81
CA HIS A 280 -0.39 19.06 -2.89
C HIS A 280 -1.00 18.29 -4.07
N TYR A 281 -1.71 18.99 -4.95
CA TYR A 281 -2.23 18.40 -6.18
C TYR A 281 -1.13 18.14 -7.22
N PRO A 282 -1.36 17.27 -8.22
CA PRO A 282 -0.46 17.07 -9.35
C PRO A 282 -0.28 18.36 -10.16
N GLN A 283 0.92 18.57 -10.72
CA GLN A 283 1.22 19.77 -11.50
C GLN A 283 0.35 19.89 -12.76
N SER A 284 0.08 18.77 -13.44
CA SER A 284 -0.78 18.75 -14.64
C SER A 284 -2.20 19.26 -14.35
N MET A 285 -2.73 18.97 -13.17
CA MET A 285 -4.03 19.47 -12.74
C MET A 285 -3.98 20.97 -12.46
N ILE A 286 -2.95 21.44 -11.77
CA ILE A 286 -2.76 22.87 -11.50
C ILE A 286 -2.68 23.65 -12.81
N ASP A 287 -1.88 23.17 -13.76
CA ASP A 287 -1.66 23.82 -15.06
C ASP A 287 -2.93 23.90 -15.91
N GLN A 288 -3.77 22.85 -15.90
CA GLN A 288 -5.02 22.82 -16.69
C GLN A 288 -6.19 23.52 -16.00
N LEU A 289 -6.36 23.35 -14.69
CA LEU A 289 -7.54 23.81 -13.98
C LEU A 289 -7.39 25.24 -13.44
N GLY A 290 -6.17 25.68 -13.14
CA GLY A 290 -5.90 27.02 -12.63
C GLY A 290 -6.75 27.35 -11.40
N ASN A 291 -7.49 28.46 -11.47
CA ASN A 291 -8.33 28.95 -10.38
C ASN A 291 -9.57 28.08 -10.07
N ARG A 292 -9.91 27.12 -10.93
CA ARG A 292 -11.03 26.18 -10.69
C ARG A 292 -10.66 25.10 -9.70
N LEU A 293 -9.37 24.80 -9.55
CA LEU A 293 -8.86 23.87 -8.55
C LEU A 293 -8.61 24.63 -7.23
N PRO A 294 -9.28 24.25 -6.13
CA PRO A 294 -9.00 24.85 -4.83
C PRO A 294 -7.53 24.73 -4.44
N THR A 295 -7.00 25.71 -3.71
CA THR A 295 -5.62 25.69 -3.21
C THR A 295 -5.60 25.30 -1.74
N PHE A 296 -4.75 24.36 -1.36
CA PHE A 296 -4.51 24.03 0.04
C PHE A 296 -3.85 25.21 0.77
N THR A 297 -4.36 25.57 1.94
CA THR A 297 -3.57 26.38 2.87
C THR A 297 -2.39 25.56 3.41
N PRO A 298 -1.33 26.19 3.96
CA PRO A 298 -0.23 25.47 4.58
C PRO A 298 -0.68 24.48 5.68
N GLU A 299 -1.69 24.85 6.46
CA GLU A 299 -2.25 24.02 7.52
C GLU A 299 -3.00 22.81 6.94
N GLN A 300 -3.81 23.03 5.90
CA GLN A 300 -4.53 21.95 5.22
C GLN A 300 -3.56 20.98 4.54
N SER A 301 -2.55 21.50 3.84
CA SER A 301 -1.49 20.70 3.19
C SER A 301 -0.76 19.82 4.21
N THR A 302 -0.41 20.40 5.36
CA THR A 302 0.21 19.66 6.47
C THR A 302 -0.73 18.61 7.07
N ARG A 303 -2.03 18.91 7.14
CA ARG A 303 -3.04 18.00 7.70
C ARG A 303 -3.28 16.79 6.80
N VAL A 304 -3.38 16.98 5.49
CA VAL A 304 -3.67 15.91 4.52
C VAL A 304 -2.44 15.05 4.23
N LYS A 305 -1.24 15.62 4.28
CA LYS A 305 0.00 14.85 4.08
C LYS A 305 0.18 13.80 5.17
N GLY A 306 0.36 12.54 4.75
CA GLY A 306 0.52 11.38 5.63
C GLY A 306 -0.78 10.90 6.28
N SER A 307 -1.96 11.32 5.81
CA SER A 307 -3.24 10.99 6.43
C SER A 307 -3.76 9.57 6.13
N ASN A 308 -2.89 8.60 5.82
CA ASN A 308 -3.26 7.18 5.69
C ASN A 308 -2.23 6.27 6.35
N ASP A 309 -2.69 5.11 6.80
CA ASP A 309 -1.85 4.00 7.25
C ASP A 309 -1.68 2.93 6.13
N PHE A 310 -2.58 2.91 5.14
CA PHE A 310 -2.53 1.99 3.98
C PHE A 310 -3.15 2.63 2.73
N PHE A 311 -2.86 2.07 1.57
CA PHE A 311 -3.48 2.42 0.28
C PHE A 311 -4.64 1.45 -0.01
N GLY A 312 -5.88 1.93 0.12
CA GLY A 312 -7.06 1.18 -0.33
C GLY A 312 -7.28 1.36 -1.83
N PHE A 313 -7.43 0.27 -2.57
CA PHE A 313 -7.42 0.28 -4.02
C PHE A 313 -8.60 -0.50 -4.61
N ASN A 314 -9.42 0.19 -5.40
CA ASN A 314 -10.48 -0.42 -6.19
C ASN A 314 -10.06 -0.46 -7.66
N HIS A 315 -10.14 -1.62 -8.29
CA HIS A 315 -9.71 -1.75 -9.68
C HIS A 315 -10.54 -2.79 -10.44
N TYR A 316 -10.93 -2.41 -11.66
CA TYR A 316 -11.77 -3.25 -12.52
C TYR A 316 -11.25 -3.37 -13.94
N THR A 317 -10.65 -2.31 -14.50
CA THR A 317 -10.40 -2.20 -15.94
C THR A 317 -9.17 -1.37 -16.31
N THR A 318 -8.89 -1.31 -17.61
CA THR A 318 -7.81 -0.56 -18.25
C THR A 318 -8.39 0.10 -19.48
N ASN A 319 -7.91 1.30 -19.81
CA ASN A 319 -8.35 2.02 -21.01
C ASN A 319 -7.17 2.41 -21.89
N TYR A 320 -7.43 2.54 -23.19
CA TYR A 320 -6.53 3.23 -24.11
C TYR A 320 -6.75 4.74 -24.01
N ILE A 321 -5.66 5.49 -23.91
CA ILE A 321 -5.66 6.93 -23.71
C ILE A 321 -5.05 7.60 -24.93
N LYS A 322 -5.81 8.50 -25.54
CA LYS A 322 -5.36 9.29 -26.67
C LYS A 322 -5.27 10.77 -26.28
N HIS A 323 -4.21 11.44 -26.70
CA HIS A 323 -4.03 12.86 -26.47
C HIS A 323 -5.11 13.67 -27.20
N LYS A 324 -5.75 14.60 -26.48
CA LYS A 324 -6.66 15.60 -27.05
C LYS A 324 -5.98 16.95 -27.11
N GLN A 325 -5.80 17.48 -28.32
CA GLN A 325 -5.28 18.83 -28.52
C GLN A 325 -6.27 19.87 -27.95
N PRO A 326 -5.79 20.97 -27.33
CA PRO A 326 -6.65 22.09 -26.98
C PRO A 326 -7.38 22.63 -28.21
N ALA A 327 -8.65 23.01 -28.06
CA ALA A 327 -9.39 23.64 -29.16
C ALA A 327 -8.68 24.93 -29.60
N SER A 328 -8.52 25.12 -30.90
CA SER A 328 -7.80 26.28 -31.48
C SER A 328 -8.54 27.61 -31.31
N ASN A 329 -9.86 27.57 -31.09
CA ASN A 329 -10.72 28.69 -30.71
C ASN A 329 -11.76 28.18 -29.70
N PRO A 330 -11.49 28.20 -28.39
CA PRO A 330 -12.53 27.95 -27.41
C PRO A 330 -13.58 29.10 -27.50
N PRO A 331 -14.88 28.80 -27.47
CA PRO A 331 -15.92 29.84 -27.38
C PRO A 331 -15.62 30.81 -26.23
N LEU A 332 -15.71 32.12 -26.50
CA LEU A 332 -15.36 33.17 -25.54
C LEU A 332 -16.35 33.31 -24.37
N ASP A 333 -17.54 32.71 -24.50
CA ASP A 333 -18.67 32.90 -23.59
C ASP A 333 -19.10 31.62 -22.86
N ASP A 334 -18.42 30.50 -23.07
CA ASP A 334 -18.77 29.26 -22.41
C ASP A 334 -17.85 29.01 -21.21
N ASP A 335 -18.44 28.46 -20.15
CA ASP A 335 -17.79 27.71 -19.08
C ASP A 335 -17.06 26.43 -19.63
N ASP A 336 -16.42 26.52 -20.80
CA ASP A 336 -16.23 25.46 -21.82
C ASP A 336 -14.95 24.60 -21.71
N ASP A 337 -14.19 24.72 -20.62
CA ASP A 337 -13.23 23.65 -20.26
C ASP A 337 -13.82 22.83 -19.12
N ASP A 338 -14.93 22.16 -19.40
CA ASP A 338 -15.54 21.15 -18.53
C ASP A 338 -14.74 19.82 -18.55
N ASP A 339 -13.57 19.77 -19.20
CA ASP A 339 -12.75 18.58 -19.21
C ASP A 339 -12.27 18.24 -17.78
N CYS A 340 -12.75 17.10 -17.30
CA CYS A 340 -12.34 16.52 -16.03
C CYS A 340 -11.36 15.35 -16.20
N SER A 341 -10.88 15.10 -17.43
CA SER A 341 -10.14 13.89 -17.80
C SER A 341 -8.63 14.09 -17.95
N GLY A 342 -8.18 15.35 -18.01
CA GLY A 342 -6.79 15.72 -18.28
C GLY A 342 -6.52 15.94 -19.77
N ARG A 343 -7.53 16.36 -20.55
CA ARG A 343 -7.52 16.53 -22.00
C ARG A 343 -7.11 15.26 -22.73
N VAL A 344 -7.87 14.20 -22.49
CA VAL A 344 -7.66 12.91 -23.15
C VAL A 344 -8.98 12.34 -23.67
N GLU A 345 -8.88 11.49 -24.68
CA GLU A 345 -9.97 10.58 -25.03
C GLU A 345 -9.71 9.23 -24.36
N ILE A 346 -10.74 8.68 -23.72
CA ILE A 346 -10.72 7.36 -23.07
C ILE A 346 -11.40 6.37 -24.00
N LEU A 347 -10.63 5.38 -24.47
CA LEU A 347 -11.02 4.48 -25.56
C LEU A 347 -10.88 3.01 -25.11
N GLN A 348 -11.66 2.14 -25.73
CA GLN A 348 -11.62 0.69 -25.47
C GLN A 348 -10.87 -0.10 -26.54
N HIS A 349 -10.53 0.55 -27.64
CA HIS A 349 -9.76 -0.02 -28.73
C HIS A 349 -8.55 0.87 -29.02
N ASP A 350 -7.42 0.26 -29.35
CA ASP A 350 -6.23 0.99 -29.78
C ASP A 350 -6.35 1.50 -31.22
N LYS A 351 -5.29 2.14 -31.73
CA LYS A 351 -5.20 2.63 -33.10
C LYS A 351 -5.41 1.55 -34.17
N ALA A 352 -5.08 0.30 -33.87
CA ALA A 352 -5.27 -0.84 -34.77
C ALA A 352 -6.66 -1.49 -34.64
N GLY A 353 -7.54 -0.96 -33.78
CA GLY A 353 -8.87 -1.50 -33.52
C GLY A 353 -8.89 -2.74 -32.64
N ARG A 354 -7.80 -3.03 -31.90
CA ARG A 354 -7.75 -4.16 -30.96
C ARG A 354 -8.40 -3.75 -29.63
N PRO A 355 -9.36 -4.53 -29.11
CA PRO A 355 -9.98 -4.22 -27.81
C PRO A 355 -9.00 -4.47 -26.67
N ILE A 356 -9.10 -3.66 -25.61
CA ILE A 356 -8.27 -3.86 -24.40
C ILE A 356 -8.56 -5.19 -23.69
N GLY A 357 -9.82 -5.64 -23.74
CA GLY A 357 -10.30 -6.85 -23.08
C GLY A 357 -11.69 -7.24 -23.54
N PRO A 358 -12.22 -8.38 -23.07
CA PRO A 358 -13.54 -8.85 -23.45
C PRO A 358 -14.65 -7.92 -22.96
N GLU A 359 -15.76 -7.88 -23.68
CA GLU A 359 -16.95 -7.12 -23.27
C GLU A 359 -17.64 -7.74 -22.05
N THR A 360 -18.24 -6.89 -21.23
CA THR A 360 -19.03 -7.27 -20.05
C THR A 360 -20.43 -6.65 -20.11
N GLN A 361 -21.26 -6.87 -19.08
CA GLN A 361 -22.57 -6.22 -19.01
C GLN A 361 -22.43 -4.70 -18.84
N SER A 362 -21.38 -4.28 -18.13
CA SER A 362 -21.05 -2.88 -17.91
C SER A 362 -20.29 -2.36 -19.15
N PRO A 363 -20.85 -1.40 -19.92
CA PRO A 363 -20.22 -0.96 -21.16
C PRO A 363 -18.81 -0.41 -20.98
N TRP A 364 -18.51 0.19 -19.82
CA TRP A 364 -17.22 0.75 -19.46
C TRP A 364 -16.17 -0.29 -19.02
N LEU A 365 -16.58 -1.48 -18.56
CA LEU A 365 -15.69 -2.45 -17.92
C LEU A 365 -15.15 -3.46 -18.95
N ARG A 366 -13.83 -3.48 -19.10
CA ARG A 366 -13.08 -4.46 -19.89
C ARG A 366 -12.00 -5.14 -19.01
N PRO A 367 -12.13 -6.43 -18.67
CA PRO A 367 -11.13 -7.14 -17.89
C PRO A 367 -9.74 -7.13 -18.55
N TYR A 368 -8.72 -6.74 -17.80
CA TYR A 368 -7.34 -6.73 -18.26
C TYR A 368 -6.34 -6.79 -17.08
N ALA A 369 -6.08 -8.00 -16.58
CA ALA A 369 -5.19 -8.25 -15.44
C ALA A 369 -3.73 -7.73 -15.62
N PRO A 370 -3.13 -7.69 -16.82
CA PRO A 370 -1.81 -7.08 -17.00
C PRO A 370 -1.80 -5.58 -16.65
N GLY A 371 -2.87 -4.84 -16.96
CA GLY A 371 -3.00 -3.43 -16.59
C GLY A 371 -3.08 -3.22 -15.09
N PHE A 372 -3.75 -4.12 -14.37
CA PHE A 372 -3.79 -4.13 -12.91
C PHE A 372 -2.39 -4.26 -12.29
N ARG A 373 -1.57 -5.23 -12.75
CA ARG A 373 -0.18 -5.37 -12.29
C ARG A 373 0.64 -4.11 -12.59
N LYS A 374 0.50 -3.54 -13.78
CA LYS A 374 1.19 -2.29 -14.15
C LYS A 374 0.80 -1.12 -13.23
N LEU A 375 -0.49 -0.98 -12.92
CA LEU A 375 -0.97 0.09 -12.04
C LEU A 375 -0.47 -0.09 -10.61
N LEU A 376 -0.52 -1.30 -10.06
CA LEU A 376 0.07 -1.60 -8.74
C LEU A 376 1.55 -1.18 -8.68
N ASN A 377 2.32 -1.51 -9.71
CA ASN A 377 3.72 -1.12 -9.81
C ASN A 377 3.92 0.39 -9.88
N TRP A 378 3.13 1.07 -10.71
CA TRP A 378 3.21 2.52 -10.83
C TRP A 378 2.89 3.22 -9.50
N LEU A 379 1.81 2.82 -8.83
CA LEU A 379 1.42 3.36 -7.52
C LEU A 379 2.47 3.07 -6.46
N SER A 380 2.97 1.83 -6.41
CA SER A 380 4.00 1.41 -5.47
C SER A 380 5.28 2.24 -5.64
N ASN A 381 5.73 2.44 -6.88
CA ASN A 381 6.93 3.24 -7.15
C ASN A 381 6.73 4.73 -6.84
N ARG A 382 5.55 5.30 -7.16
CA ARG A 382 5.27 6.72 -6.91
C ARG A 382 5.19 7.05 -5.43
N TYR A 383 4.56 6.19 -4.64
CA TYR A 383 4.20 6.48 -3.24
C TYR A 383 5.08 5.79 -2.20
N GLY A 384 6.27 5.32 -2.58
CA GLY A 384 7.23 4.77 -1.62
C GLY A 384 6.87 3.38 -1.10
N ARG A 385 6.24 2.55 -1.95
CA ARG A 385 5.82 1.16 -1.65
C ARG A 385 4.90 1.05 -0.43
N PRO A 386 3.74 1.75 -0.43
CA PRO A 386 2.81 1.63 0.68
C PRO A 386 2.20 0.24 0.73
N ALA A 387 1.70 -0.12 1.90
CA ALA A 387 0.80 -1.24 2.10
C ALA A 387 -0.47 -1.13 1.22
N PHE A 388 -0.72 -2.10 0.34
CA PHE A 388 -1.94 -2.15 -0.46
C PHE A 388 -3.00 -3.11 0.09
N TYR A 389 -4.24 -2.64 0.16
CA TYR A 389 -5.43 -3.48 0.21
C TYR A 389 -6.23 -3.32 -1.07
N VAL A 390 -6.41 -4.40 -1.83
CA VAL A 390 -7.35 -4.43 -2.96
C VAL A 390 -8.75 -4.54 -2.39
N THR A 391 -9.41 -3.39 -2.23
CA THR A 391 -10.68 -3.26 -1.49
C THR A 391 -11.90 -3.55 -2.34
N GLU A 392 -11.78 -3.44 -3.67
CA GLU A 392 -12.74 -3.97 -4.65
C GLU A 392 -12.05 -4.44 -5.92
N ASN A 393 -12.49 -5.60 -6.40
CA ASN A 393 -12.15 -6.15 -7.70
C ASN A 393 -13.27 -7.13 -8.09
N GLY A 394 -13.70 -7.11 -9.35
CA GLY A 394 -14.81 -7.95 -9.79
C GLY A 394 -15.26 -7.63 -11.21
N THR A 395 -16.24 -8.39 -11.70
CA THR A 395 -16.75 -8.20 -13.06
C THR A 395 -18.21 -8.59 -13.18
N SER A 396 -18.92 -7.88 -14.07
CA SER A 396 -20.27 -8.23 -14.52
C SER A 396 -20.20 -9.13 -15.75
N ILE A 397 -21.13 -10.07 -15.91
CA ILE A 397 -21.14 -10.97 -17.07
C ILE A 397 -22.21 -10.51 -18.06
N LYS A 398 -21.84 -10.37 -19.34
CA LYS A 398 -22.75 -9.92 -20.40
C LYS A 398 -23.97 -10.84 -20.50
N GLY A 399 -25.17 -10.28 -20.30
CA GLY A 399 -26.43 -11.03 -20.38
C GLY A 399 -26.76 -11.90 -19.16
N GLU A 400 -25.97 -11.84 -18.08
CA GLU A 400 -26.19 -12.64 -16.87
C GLU A 400 -27.56 -12.40 -16.23
N SER A 401 -28.07 -11.16 -16.29
CA SER A 401 -29.40 -10.80 -15.78
C SER A 401 -30.56 -11.48 -16.52
N LYS A 402 -30.31 -12.14 -17.65
CA LYS A 402 -31.29 -12.93 -18.40
C LYS A 402 -31.30 -14.40 -18.00
N LEU A 403 -30.35 -14.83 -17.16
CA LEU A 403 -30.25 -16.18 -16.66
C LEU A 403 -31.06 -16.34 -15.37
N SER A 404 -31.43 -17.59 -15.06
CA SER A 404 -32.13 -17.96 -13.83
C SER A 404 -31.35 -19.02 -13.06
N LEU A 405 -31.80 -19.37 -11.86
CA LEU A 405 -31.24 -20.50 -11.10
C LEU A 405 -31.39 -21.82 -11.85
N SER A 406 -32.51 -22.01 -12.56
CA SER A 406 -32.69 -23.15 -13.48
C SER A 406 -31.97 -22.93 -14.80
N ALA A 407 -31.42 -24.01 -15.35
CA ALA A 407 -30.77 -23.96 -16.65
C ALA A 407 -31.77 -23.58 -17.76
N ASN A 408 -31.34 -22.72 -18.69
CA ASN A 408 -32.06 -22.42 -19.93
C ASN A 408 -31.93 -23.60 -20.93
N PRO A 409 -32.61 -23.57 -22.10
CA PRO A 409 -32.50 -24.64 -23.11
C PRO A 409 -31.08 -24.90 -23.64
N GLN A 410 -30.16 -23.96 -23.45
CA GLN A 410 -28.75 -24.07 -23.81
C GLN A 410 -27.89 -24.62 -22.65
N GLY A 411 -28.51 -25.00 -21.53
CA GLY A 411 -27.84 -25.56 -20.35
C GLY A 411 -27.22 -24.52 -19.42
N GLN A 412 -27.42 -23.22 -19.66
CA GLN A 412 -26.81 -22.12 -18.91
C GLN A 412 -27.67 -21.73 -17.71
N THR A 413 -27.05 -21.52 -16.55
CA THR A 413 -27.67 -21.02 -15.32
C THR A 413 -26.85 -19.86 -14.75
N ILE A 414 -27.48 -19.00 -13.95
CA ILE A 414 -26.79 -17.89 -13.25
C ILE A 414 -25.69 -18.38 -12.30
N LEU A 415 -25.76 -19.64 -11.86
CA LEU A 415 -24.74 -20.24 -10.98
C LEU A 415 -23.49 -20.73 -11.74
N GLN A 416 -23.48 -20.71 -13.08
CA GLN A 416 -22.34 -21.11 -13.91
C GLN A 416 -21.61 -19.85 -14.40
N ASP A 417 -20.74 -19.30 -13.56
CA ASP A 417 -20.06 -18.03 -13.79
C ASP A 417 -18.54 -18.19 -14.04
N ASP A 418 -18.17 -19.17 -14.87
CA ASP A 418 -16.77 -19.48 -15.21
C ASP A 418 -15.97 -18.26 -15.71
N PHE A 419 -16.63 -17.29 -16.36
CA PHE A 419 -16.02 -16.03 -16.76
C PHE A 419 -15.51 -15.23 -15.55
N ARG A 420 -16.31 -15.13 -14.48
CA ARG A 420 -15.93 -14.43 -13.25
C ARG A 420 -14.89 -15.22 -12.47
N VAL A 421 -14.96 -16.56 -12.47
CA VAL A 421 -13.90 -17.41 -11.90
C VAL A 421 -12.56 -17.19 -12.61
N GLN A 422 -12.56 -17.11 -13.95
CA GLN A 422 -11.35 -16.84 -14.71
C GLN A 422 -10.83 -15.42 -14.48
N TYR A 423 -11.71 -14.42 -14.43
CA TYR A 423 -11.37 -13.06 -14.03
C TYR A 423 -10.60 -13.03 -12.71
N PHE A 424 -11.15 -13.63 -11.65
CA PHE A 424 -10.47 -13.66 -10.35
C PHE A 424 -9.14 -14.40 -10.41
N ARG A 425 -9.05 -15.51 -11.14
CA ARG A 425 -7.79 -16.26 -11.31
C ARG A 425 -6.71 -15.39 -11.94
N ASP A 426 -7.04 -14.64 -12.99
CA ASP A 426 -6.11 -13.78 -13.72
C ASP A 426 -5.64 -12.61 -12.84
N TYR A 427 -6.56 -11.94 -12.15
CA TYR A 427 -6.24 -10.79 -11.28
C TYR A 427 -5.47 -11.20 -10.01
N ILE A 428 -5.81 -12.33 -9.40
CA ILE A 428 -5.05 -12.87 -8.24
C ILE A 428 -3.65 -13.29 -8.67
N THR A 429 -3.50 -13.85 -9.87
CA THR A 429 -2.20 -14.20 -10.43
C THR A 429 -1.37 -12.94 -10.69
N ALA A 430 -1.96 -11.91 -11.30
CA ALA A 430 -1.32 -10.62 -11.51
C ALA A 430 -0.88 -9.95 -10.18
N LEU A 431 -1.70 -10.06 -9.12
CA LEU A 431 -1.32 -9.61 -7.77
C LEU A 431 -0.13 -10.41 -7.23
N ALA A 432 -0.20 -11.74 -7.30
CA ALA A 432 0.87 -12.61 -6.81
C ALA A 432 2.20 -12.35 -7.54
N GLU A 433 2.14 -12.08 -8.84
CA GLU A 433 3.30 -11.68 -9.62
C GLU A 433 3.83 -10.28 -9.23
N ALA A 434 2.94 -9.30 -9.03
CA ALA A 434 3.33 -7.96 -8.56
C ALA A 434 4.09 -8.02 -7.22
N VAL A 435 3.65 -8.90 -6.32
CA VAL A 435 4.28 -9.11 -5.01
C VAL A 435 5.60 -9.86 -5.15
N ALA A 436 5.60 -11.00 -5.85
CA ALA A 436 6.74 -11.89 -5.90
C ALA A 436 7.88 -11.40 -6.82
N GLU A 437 7.55 -10.66 -7.88
CA GLU A 437 8.49 -10.28 -8.93
C GLU A 437 8.82 -8.78 -8.89
N ASP A 438 7.86 -7.92 -8.53
CA ASP A 438 8.01 -6.46 -8.61
C ASP A 438 8.17 -5.77 -7.25
N GLY A 439 8.00 -6.54 -6.16
CA GLY A 439 8.16 -6.08 -4.77
C GLY A 439 7.03 -5.13 -4.31
N VAL A 440 5.84 -5.23 -4.91
CA VAL A 440 4.66 -4.53 -4.40
C VAL A 440 4.29 -5.12 -3.04
N ASP A 441 4.15 -4.25 -2.03
CA ASP A 441 3.69 -4.69 -0.71
C ASP A 441 2.16 -4.83 -0.70
N SER A 442 1.68 -6.03 -1.03
CA SER A 442 0.31 -6.42 -0.68
C SER A 442 0.35 -6.88 0.78
N MET A 443 0.06 -5.98 1.72
CA MET A 443 0.28 -6.24 3.14
C MET A 443 -0.38 -7.56 3.60
N ALA A 444 0.52 -8.48 3.94
CA ALA A 444 0.37 -9.54 4.92
C ALA A 444 1.79 -10.00 5.29
N THR A 445 2.63 -9.07 5.72
CA THR A 445 3.82 -9.42 6.51
C THR A 445 3.90 -8.45 7.66
N THR A 446 4.27 -8.93 8.84
CA THR A 446 4.44 -8.09 10.03
C THR A 446 5.27 -6.86 9.69
N ASP A 447 4.62 -5.71 9.73
CA ASP A 447 5.15 -4.42 9.31
C ASP A 447 6.42 -4.11 10.12
N ILE A 448 7.59 -4.14 9.48
CA ILE A 448 8.85 -3.76 10.13
C ILE A 448 9.09 -2.26 10.06
N LEU A 449 8.33 -1.52 9.23
CA LEU A 449 8.52 -0.08 9.02
C LEU A 449 8.24 0.73 10.29
N PRO A 450 7.16 0.47 11.08
CA PRO A 450 6.98 1.13 12.36
C PRO A 450 8.11 0.85 13.36
N TYR A 451 8.79 -0.29 13.24
CA TYR A 451 9.96 -0.61 14.07
C TYR A 451 11.23 0.08 13.58
N LEU A 452 11.34 0.34 12.28
CA LEU A 452 12.45 1.09 11.68
C LEU A 452 12.29 2.59 11.95
N ASP A 453 11.09 3.14 11.79
CA ASP A 453 10.78 4.54 12.14
C ASP A 453 11.00 4.78 13.65
N HIS A 454 10.52 3.85 14.50
CA HIS A 454 10.85 3.91 15.93
C HIS A 454 12.34 3.75 16.21
N LEU A 455 13.07 2.96 15.42
CA LEU A 455 14.51 2.82 15.60
C LEU A 455 15.24 4.12 15.21
N GLU A 456 14.85 4.77 14.13
CA GLU A 456 15.38 6.07 13.71
C GLU A 456 15.10 7.16 14.76
N ASP A 457 13.84 7.28 15.24
CA ASP A 457 13.48 8.21 16.32
C ASP A 457 14.29 7.95 17.61
N ASN A 458 14.49 6.68 17.96
CA ASN A 458 15.27 6.30 19.14
C ASN A 458 16.78 6.53 18.95
N LEU A 459 17.29 6.41 17.72
CA LEU A 459 18.68 6.73 17.40
C LEU A 459 18.92 8.24 17.45
N ASP A 460 17.98 9.05 16.96
CA ASP A 460 18.03 10.51 17.05
C ASP A 460 17.94 10.99 18.51
N ALA A 461 17.04 10.43 19.30
CA ALA A 461 16.92 10.72 20.74
C ALA A 461 18.17 10.28 21.53
N LEU A 462 18.79 9.16 21.13
CA LEU A 462 20.05 8.69 21.68
C LEU A 462 21.20 9.63 21.29
N GLU A 463 21.26 10.09 20.04
CA GLU A 463 22.27 11.05 19.56
C GLU A 463 22.14 12.39 20.29
N GLU A 464 20.92 12.88 20.50
CA GLU A 464 20.65 14.10 21.29
C GLU A 464 21.06 13.94 22.76
N SER A 465 20.77 12.78 23.37
CA SER A 465 21.14 12.47 24.76
C SER A 465 22.66 12.32 24.94
N LEU A 466 23.36 11.84 23.93
CA LEU A 466 24.82 11.69 23.93
C LEU A 466 25.56 12.99 23.62
N ASN A 467 24.87 13.98 23.03
CA ASN A 467 25.44 15.27 22.61
C ASN A 467 26.01 16.07 23.80
N ALA A 468 25.44 15.91 24.99
CA ALA A 468 25.96 16.51 26.24
C ALA A 468 27.31 15.92 26.69
N PHE A 469 27.65 14.70 26.26
CA PHE A 469 28.88 13.99 26.63
C PHE A 469 29.94 14.00 25.53
N LEU A 470 29.55 14.34 24.29
CA LEU A 470 30.42 14.37 23.11
C LEU A 470 30.27 15.73 22.39
N PRO A 471 30.81 16.84 22.94
CA PRO A 471 30.71 18.13 22.29
C PRO A 471 31.41 18.11 20.92
N GLY A 472 30.65 18.08 19.83
CA GLY A 472 31.20 17.96 18.48
C GLY A 472 30.18 17.65 17.38
N GLN A 473 30.68 17.46 16.16
CA GLN A 473 29.89 17.14 14.97
C GLN A 473 29.30 15.73 15.05
N SER A 474 28.14 15.50 14.41
CA SER A 474 27.47 14.18 14.35
C SER A 474 28.43 13.06 13.92
N VAL A 475 28.09 11.82 14.28
CA VAL A 475 28.90 10.63 13.89
C VAL A 475 29.08 10.56 12.37
N ALA A 476 28.05 10.94 11.61
CA ALA A 476 28.08 10.99 10.15
C ALA A 476 29.01 12.10 9.59
N ALA A 477 29.06 13.27 10.24
CA ALA A 477 29.98 14.34 9.86
C ALA A 477 31.43 13.99 10.20
N THR A 478 31.66 13.39 11.37
CA THR A 478 32.99 12.92 11.80
C THR A 478 33.50 11.79 10.89
N ALA A 479 32.64 10.86 10.48
CA ALA A 479 33.01 9.78 9.56
C ALA A 479 33.58 10.31 8.23
N LYS A 480 33.04 11.42 7.71
CA LYS A 480 33.47 12.00 6.42
C LYS A 480 34.90 12.58 6.44
N THR A 481 35.39 13.00 7.60
CA THR A 481 36.72 13.59 7.75
C THR A 481 37.81 12.57 8.08
N LEU A 482 37.43 11.34 8.46
CA LEU A 482 38.36 10.28 8.80
C LEU A 482 38.97 9.58 7.57
N PRO A 483 40.25 9.16 7.64
CA PRO A 483 40.84 8.20 6.71
C PRO A 483 40.02 6.91 6.61
N LEU A 484 40.11 6.21 5.47
CA LEU A 484 39.24 5.08 5.15
C LEU A 484 39.23 3.98 6.22
N VAL A 485 40.40 3.62 6.77
CA VAL A 485 40.52 2.59 7.81
C VAL A 485 39.90 3.04 9.14
N ASP A 486 40.07 4.31 9.51
CA ASP A 486 39.52 4.85 10.76
C ASP A 486 38.00 5.09 10.66
N ARG A 487 37.51 5.42 9.47
CA ARG A 487 36.07 5.42 9.16
C ARG A 487 35.47 4.02 9.30
N ALA A 488 36.16 3.00 8.80
CA ALA A 488 35.72 1.61 8.95
C ALA A 488 35.68 1.18 10.43
N LYS A 489 36.69 1.56 11.23
CA LYS A 489 36.70 1.33 12.69
C LYS A 489 35.51 1.98 13.38
N LEU A 490 35.22 3.24 13.06
CA LEU A 490 34.11 3.98 13.64
C LEU A 490 32.77 3.26 13.37
N HIS A 491 32.48 2.93 12.11
CA HIS A 491 31.22 2.25 11.76
C HIS A 491 31.10 0.86 12.38
N VAL A 492 32.17 0.05 12.38
CA VAL A 492 32.15 -1.28 13.00
C VAL A 492 31.98 -1.19 14.52
N THR A 493 32.53 -0.15 15.16
CA THR A 493 32.38 0.09 16.61
C THR A 493 30.95 0.51 16.95
N VAL A 494 30.33 1.40 16.15
CA VAL A 494 28.94 1.82 16.35
C VAL A 494 27.99 0.64 16.17
N ALA A 495 28.16 -0.14 15.09
CA ALA A 495 27.36 -1.35 14.87
C ALA A 495 27.51 -2.34 16.05
N TYR A 496 28.73 -2.56 16.53
CA TYR A 496 28.96 -3.43 17.68
C TYR A 496 28.28 -2.91 18.96
N ALA A 497 28.29 -1.60 19.21
CA ALA A 497 27.65 -0.99 20.36
C ALA A 497 26.13 -1.19 20.33
N ILE A 498 25.47 -0.92 19.19
CA ILE A 498 24.03 -1.09 19.01
C ILE A 498 23.62 -2.57 19.20
N GLU A 499 24.29 -3.48 18.51
CA GLU A 499 24.01 -4.92 18.62
C GLU A 499 24.28 -5.45 20.04
N SER A 500 25.26 -4.90 20.75
CA SER A 500 25.55 -5.23 22.15
C SER A 500 24.48 -4.71 23.11
N LEU A 501 23.87 -3.55 22.84
CA LEU A 501 22.73 -3.04 23.61
C LEU A 501 21.51 -3.94 23.44
N ILE A 502 21.20 -4.36 22.21
CA ILE A 502 20.12 -5.32 21.91
C ILE A 502 20.38 -6.65 22.61
N PHE A 503 21.60 -7.19 22.51
CA PHE A 503 21.98 -8.42 23.21
C PHE A 503 21.81 -8.29 24.73
N SER A 504 22.21 -7.16 25.30
CA SER A 504 22.09 -6.87 26.75
C SER A 504 20.64 -6.76 27.18
N TYR A 505 19.79 -6.09 26.39
CA TYR A 505 18.35 -6.01 26.62
C TYR A 505 17.72 -7.41 26.67
N LEU A 506 17.99 -8.27 25.69
CA LEU A 506 17.46 -9.65 25.68
C LEU A 506 17.86 -10.42 26.94
N ARG A 507 19.12 -10.26 27.39
CA ARG A 507 19.60 -10.90 28.63
C ARG A 507 18.89 -10.38 29.88
N LEU A 508 18.65 -9.07 29.97
CA LEU A 508 17.96 -8.45 31.11
C LEU A 508 16.48 -8.87 31.19
N HIS A 509 15.86 -9.20 30.05
CA HIS A 509 14.48 -9.64 29.96
C HIS A 509 14.29 -11.17 29.96
N ASN A 510 15.32 -11.94 30.33
CA ASN A 510 15.30 -13.42 30.33
C ASN A 510 14.98 -14.05 28.96
N LEU A 511 15.19 -13.32 27.87
CA LEU A 511 15.07 -13.82 26.50
C LEU A 511 16.41 -14.41 26.05
N SER A 512 16.38 -15.46 25.22
CA SER A 512 17.60 -16.09 24.71
C SER A 512 18.20 -15.28 23.55
N PRO A 513 19.36 -14.63 23.71
CA PRO A 513 19.96 -13.89 22.60
C PRO A 513 20.45 -14.82 21.50
N HIS A 514 20.83 -16.06 21.84
CA HIS A 514 21.31 -17.06 20.89
C HIS A 514 20.22 -17.54 19.92
N ALA A 515 18.95 -17.40 20.30
CA ALA A 515 17.81 -17.67 19.43
C ALA A 515 17.40 -16.44 18.60
N HIS A 516 17.98 -15.27 18.87
CA HIS A 516 17.66 -14.00 18.22
C HIS A 516 18.69 -13.67 17.13
N PRO A 517 18.30 -13.06 15.99
CA PRO A 517 19.21 -12.71 14.89
C PRO A 517 20.45 -11.89 15.29
N VAL A 518 20.31 -11.02 16.30
CA VAL A 518 21.40 -10.21 16.90
C VAL A 518 22.67 -11.02 17.19
N PHE A 519 22.54 -12.30 17.54
CA PHE A 519 23.71 -13.14 17.85
C PHE A 519 24.55 -13.45 16.59
N LYS A 520 23.89 -13.69 15.46
CA LYS A 520 24.56 -13.88 14.17
C LYS A 520 25.17 -12.57 13.68
N GLU A 521 24.47 -11.45 13.90
CA GLU A 521 24.97 -10.13 13.54
C GLU A 521 26.20 -9.72 14.37
N LEU A 522 26.22 -9.96 15.68
CA LEU A 522 27.42 -9.76 16.51
C LEU A 522 28.62 -10.58 16.01
N ALA A 523 28.41 -11.83 15.60
CA ALA A 523 29.46 -12.65 15.02
C ALA A 523 29.96 -12.08 13.67
N ARG A 524 29.04 -11.56 12.83
CA ARG A 524 29.38 -10.90 11.57
C ARG A 524 30.17 -9.61 11.80
N VAL A 525 29.73 -8.76 12.72
CA VAL A 525 30.41 -7.51 13.11
C VAL A 525 31.81 -7.80 13.64
N LYS A 526 31.98 -8.85 14.47
CA LYS A 526 33.29 -9.31 14.94
C LYS A 526 34.24 -9.66 13.79
N SER A 527 33.75 -10.31 12.73
CA SER A 527 34.57 -10.62 11.56
C SER A 527 35.12 -9.37 10.85
N TYR A 528 34.41 -8.23 10.93
CA TYR A 528 34.90 -6.97 10.35
C TYR A 528 36.00 -6.34 11.21
N PHE A 529 35.95 -6.47 12.53
CA PHE A 529 37.09 -6.09 13.39
C PHE A 529 38.36 -6.86 13.03
N ASP A 530 38.23 -8.17 12.75
CA ASP A 530 39.38 -9.00 12.39
C ASP A 530 39.96 -8.59 11.03
N LYS A 531 39.11 -8.29 10.04
CA LYS A 531 39.53 -7.77 8.73
C LYS A 531 40.23 -6.40 8.83
N ILE A 532 39.73 -5.52 9.69
CA ILE A 532 40.37 -4.21 9.93
C ILE A 532 41.77 -4.43 10.53
N LYS A 533 41.90 -5.30 11.53
CA LYS A 533 43.20 -5.65 12.13
C LYS A 533 44.18 -6.23 11.10
N GLU A 534 43.71 -7.08 10.19
CA GLU A 534 44.55 -7.60 9.11
C GLU A 534 45.07 -6.51 8.17
N ILE A 535 44.23 -5.52 7.84
CA ILE A 535 44.62 -4.37 7.00
C ILE A 535 45.63 -3.49 7.74
N GLU A 536 45.44 -3.25 9.04
CA GLU A 536 46.38 -2.48 9.87
C GLU A 536 47.73 -3.18 9.98
N ASN A 537 47.72 -4.50 10.16
CA ASN A 537 48.95 -5.31 10.23
C ASN A 537 49.70 -5.35 8.89
N LYS A 538 48.98 -5.29 7.76
CA LYS A 538 49.59 -5.20 6.41
C LYS A 538 50.18 -3.82 6.11
N ASN A 539 49.70 -2.77 6.77
CA ASN A 539 50.15 -1.39 6.58
C ASN A 539 51.16 -0.91 7.63
N ALA A 540 51.62 -1.78 8.53
CA ALA A 540 52.63 -1.44 9.52
C ALA A 540 54.04 -1.37 8.85
N PRO A 541 54.79 -0.27 8.99
CA PRO A 541 56.13 -0.16 8.38
C PRO A 541 57.10 -1.16 9.01
N SER A 542 57.83 -1.90 8.16
CA SER A 542 58.86 -2.85 8.56
C SER A 542 60.00 -2.12 9.29
N ALA A 543 60.21 -2.43 10.57
CA ALA A 543 61.36 -1.94 11.32
C ALA A 543 62.65 -2.57 10.77
N GLY A 544 63.60 -1.72 10.33
CA GLY A 544 64.89 -2.16 9.83
C GLY A 544 65.94 -1.06 9.73
N ALA A 545 66.86 -1.07 10.71
CA ALA A 545 68.27 -0.65 10.66
C ALA A 545 68.68 0.84 10.56
N GLY A 546 69.44 1.31 11.58
CA GLY A 546 70.76 1.94 11.33
C GLY A 546 70.99 3.42 11.68
N SER A 547 71.72 3.63 12.80
CA SER A 547 72.80 4.62 13.04
C SER A 547 72.57 6.16 13.04
N ALA A 548 72.68 6.72 14.27
CA ALA A 548 73.63 7.75 14.76
C ALA A 548 73.82 9.16 14.11
N SER A 549 73.81 10.16 15.02
CA SER A 549 74.41 11.53 14.99
C SER A 549 73.66 12.63 14.20
N SER A 550 73.66 13.93 14.51
CA SER A 550 73.90 14.77 15.70
C SER A 550 73.69 16.25 15.28
N GLY A 551 73.05 17.07 16.12
CA GLY A 551 72.99 18.56 16.05
C GLY A 551 71.94 19.14 15.10
N GLY A 552 71.19 20.21 15.40
CA GLY A 552 71.09 21.13 16.52
C GLY A 552 70.47 22.45 16.02
N GLY A 553 69.49 23.01 16.73
CA GLY A 553 69.10 24.43 16.61
C GLY A 553 67.60 24.76 16.60
N GLY A 554 67.14 25.47 17.65
CA GLY A 554 66.11 26.54 17.54
C GLY A 554 64.68 26.27 18.04
N LYS A 555 64.44 26.53 19.34
CA LYS A 555 63.13 26.65 20.05
C LYS A 555 62.44 28.02 19.78
N PRO A 556 61.16 28.33 20.16
CA PRO A 556 60.41 27.91 21.38
C PRO A 556 58.91 27.52 21.23
N ASP A 557 58.41 26.51 21.97
CA ASP A 557 57.52 26.52 23.18
C ASP A 557 56.20 27.34 23.02
N VAL A 558 54.99 26.78 23.22
CA VAL A 558 54.37 26.45 24.54
C VAL A 558 53.46 25.20 24.48
N ALA A 559 53.44 24.51 25.63
CA ALA A 559 52.94 23.18 25.95
C ALA A 559 51.43 22.90 25.83
N LEU A 560 51.11 21.67 25.41
CA LEU A 560 49.90 20.94 25.81
C LEU A 560 50.32 19.65 26.53
N ASP A 561 49.65 19.44 27.65
CA ASP A 561 49.92 18.50 28.73
C ASP A 561 49.87 17.02 28.27
N LYS A 562 50.91 16.27 28.63
CA LYS A 562 51.03 14.83 28.39
C LYS A 562 50.60 14.09 29.66
N SER A 563 49.30 13.82 29.80
CA SER A 563 48.80 12.84 30.76
C SER A 563 47.61 12.06 30.22
N ALA A 564 47.82 11.27 29.17
CA ALA A 564 46.82 10.27 28.73
C ALA A 564 47.44 9.04 28.03
N ALA A 565 48.75 8.83 28.14
CA ALA A 565 49.47 7.74 27.47
C ALA A 565 49.90 6.58 28.41
N GLU A 566 49.43 6.57 29.67
CA GLU A 566 49.76 5.51 30.65
C GLU A 566 48.55 4.77 31.24
N ARG A 567 47.40 4.72 30.54
CA ARG A 567 46.25 3.88 30.97
C ARG A 567 45.69 2.97 29.87
N THR A 568 46.57 2.39 29.06
CA THR A 568 46.19 1.42 28.00
C THR A 568 47.08 0.17 27.99
N GLN A 569 47.54 -0.25 29.17
CA GLN A 569 48.02 -1.61 29.39
C GLN A 569 47.20 -2.22 30.52
N GLY A 570 46.24 -3.08 30.19
CA GLY A 570 45.49 -3.81 31.21
C GLY A 570 44.09 -4.27 30.84
N ILE A 571 43.82 -4.76 29.63
CA ILE A 571 42.65 -5.63 29.38
C ILE A 571 43.05 -6.70 28.36
N SER A 572 43.84 -7.67 28.81
CA SER A 572 43.91 -9.01 28.21
C SER A 572 43.51 -10.01 29.28
N ALA A 573 42.66 -10.96 28.91
CA ALA A 573 42.13 -12.08 29.71
C ALA A 573 40.93 -11.76 30.62
N PHE A 574 39.74 -12.09 30.13
CA PHE A 574 38.61 -12.52 30.97
C PHE A 574 38.07 -13.82 30.37
N ASP A 575 38.52 -14.95 30.92
CA ASP A 575 37.83 -16.24 30.78
C ASP A 575 36.63 -16.24 31.75
N PRO A 576 35.47 -16.81 31.35
CA PRO A 576 34.32 -16.92 32.24
C PRO A 576 34.53 -18.02 33.31
N PRO A 577 34.08 -17.80 34.57
CA PRO A 577 34.20 -18.80 35.62
C PRO A 577 33.23 -19.97 35.40
N ARG A 578 33.72 -21.21 35.51
CA ARG A 578 32.88 -22.39 35.73
C ARG A 578 32.55 -22.52 37.22
N PRO A 579 31.31 -22.90 37.57
CA PRO A 579 31.07 -23.65 38.79
C PRO A 579 30.38 -24.99 38.51
N HIS A 580 31.05 -26.07 38.95
CA HIS A 580 30.43 -27.36 39.24
C HIS A 580 29.78 -27.30 40.63
N ILE A 581 28.50 -27.66 40.74
CA ILE A 581 27.92 -28.26 41.95
C ILE A 581 27.00 -29.42 41.53
N SER A 582 27.15 -30.54 42.24
CA SER A 582 26.58 -31.86 41.99
C SER A 582 25.31 -32.12 42.81
N ASN A 583 24.37 -32.87 42.20
CA ASN A 583 23.37 -33.83 42.74
C ASN A 583 22.69 -33.57 44.10
N THR A 584 21.35 -33.71 44.15
CA THR A 584 20.62 -34.95 44.58
C THR A 584 19.09 -34.69 44.67
N LEU A 585 18.29 -35.77 44.53
CA LEU A 585 16.82 -35.96 44.71
C LEU A 585 16.02 -35.93 43.38
N ARG A 586 15.76 -37.03 42.65
CA ARG A 586 15.04 -38.32 42.88
C ARG A 586 13.52 -38.22 43.14
N THR A 587 12.77 -38.76 42.16
CA THR A 587 11.60 -39.68 42.19
C THR A 587 10.16 -39.20 42.52
N HIS A 588 9.26 -39.27 41.52
CA HIS A 588 7.98 -40.04 41.40
C HIS A 588 7.21 -39.48 40.17
N ALA A 589 6.80 -40.16 39.09
CA ALA A 589 6.16 -41.46 38.79
C ALA A 589 4.69 -41.58 39.26
N LEU A 590 3.77 -41.72 38.28
CA LEU A 590 2.44 -42.41 38.19
C LEU A 590 1.52 -41.61 37.22
N ARG A 591 1.22 -42.02 35.96
CA ARG A 591 0.36 -43.12 35.44
C ARG A 591 -1.03 -43.21 36.09
N HIS A 592 -2.11 -42.98 35.31
CA HIS A 592 -3.04 -44.05 34.83
C HIS A 592 -4.26 -43.52 34.03
N HIS A 593 -4.52 -44.22 32.89
CA HIS A 593 -5.77 -44.59 32.17
C HIS A 593 -6.92 -43.58 31.94
N ASP A 594 -7.43 -43.36 30.71
CA ASP A 594 -7.92 -44.22 29.59
C ASP A 594 -9.42 -44.58 29.62
N PHE A 595 -10.01 -44.45 28.43
CA PHE A 595 -11.25 -45.04 27.86
C PHE A 595 -12.63 -44.53 28.29
N ILE A 596 -13.36 -43.94 27.34
CA ILE A 596 -14.60 -44.50 26.75
C ILE A 596 -14.62 -44.21 25.23
N ARG A 597 -15.11 -45.18 24.45
CA ARG A 597 -15.07 -45.32 22.99
C ARG A 597 -16.48 -45.68 22.49
N ILE A 598 -16.74 -45.47 21.18
CA ILE A 598 -17.72 -46.13 20.28
C ILE A 598 -19.09 -45.38 20.09
N PRO A 599 -19.81 -45.45 18.93
CA PRO A 599 -19.50 -45.95 17.55
C PRO A 599 -19.80 -44.99 16.37
N LYS A 600 -19.19 -45.33 15.22
CA LYS A 600 -19.60 -44.96 13.84
C LYS A 600 -20.72 -45.87 13.34
N GLN A 601 -21.66 -45.33 12.54
CA GLN A 601 -22.56 -46.11 11.67
C GLN A 601 -22.21 -45.89 10.18
N ARG A 602 -22.28 -46.99 9.42
CA ARG A 602 -22.15 -47.13 7.95
C ARG A 602 -23.53 -47.42 7.34
N TYR A 603 -23.69 -47.17 6.04
CA TYR A 603 -24.18 -48.07 4.95
C TYR A 603 -24.55 -47.21 3.70
N PRO A 604 -24.72 -47.75 2.48
CA PRO A 604 -23.94 -48.78 1.75
C PRO A 604 -23.58 -48.34 0.30
N VAL A 605 -22.92 -49.27 -0.40
CA VAL A 605 -22.35 -49.22 -1.76
C VAL A 605 -23.33 -49.72 -2.84
N LEU A 606 -23.26 -49.15 -4.07
CA LEU A 606 -23.58 -49.78 -5.37
C LEU A 606 -22.54 -49.22 -6.40
N SER A 607 -21.46 -49.94 -6.71
CA SER A 607 -21.20 -50.78 -7.92
C SER A 607 -21.50 -50.16 -9.30
N ARG A 608 -20.77 -50.35 -10.41
CA ARG A 608 -19.41 -50.79 -10.83
C ARG A 608 -19.50 -50.87 -12.38
N HIS A 609 -18.48 -50.45 -13.14
CA HIS A 609 -17.99 -50.93 -14.48
C HIS A 609 -17.55 -49.78 -15.44
N VAL A 610 -16.25 -49.57 -15.79
CA VAL A 610 -15.33 -50.30 -16.75
C VAL A 610 -15.46 -49.67 -18.16
N LEU A 611 -14.45 -49.21 -18.94
CA LEU A 611 -13.05 -49.55 -19.32
C LEU A 611 -12.22 -48.25 -19.57
N GLN A 612 -10.92 -48.12 -19.26
CA GLN A 612 -9.69 -48.64 -19.90
C GLN A 612 -9.41 -48.24 -21.37
N HIS A 613 -8.36 -47.42 -21.58
CA HIS A 613 -7.18 -47.59 -22.47
C HIS A 613 -6.49 -46.21 -22.66
N ARG A 614 -5.27 -45.97 -22.16
CA ARG A 614 -3.89 -46.37 -22.56
C ARG A 614 -3.21 -45.39 -23.54
N ASP A 615 -1.99 -45.03 -23.13
CA ASP A 615 -0.78 -44.70 -23.89
C ASP A 615 -0.49 -43.24 -24.33
N SER A 616 0.69 -42.77 -23.89
CA SER A 616 1.49 -41.64 -24.40
C SER A 616 2.77 -42.24 -25.03
N PRO A 617 3.78 -41.51 -25.57
CA PRO A 617 3.92 -40.16 -26.14
C PRO A 617 4.71 -40.19 -27.50
N LEU A 618 5.02 -39.03 -28.13
CA LEU A 618 6.33 -38.68 -28.78
C LEU A 618 6.26 -37.42 -29.69
N THR A 619 7.05 -36.40 -29.31
CA THR A 619 8.09 -35.64 -30.03
C THR A 619 7.99 -35.31 -31.54
N PHE A 620 8.09 -34.01 -31.88
CA PHE A 620 8.80 -33.44 -33.06
C PHE A 620 8.84 -31.89 -32.92
N ALA A 621 9.83 -31.09 -33.31
CA ALA A 621 11.28 -31.16 -33.40
C ALA A 621 11.81 -29.71 -33.45
N ARG A 622 13.09 -29.58 -33.12
CA ARG A 622 13.92 -28.37 -32.93
C ARG A 622 14.54 -27.91 -34.27
N ASN A 623 14.79 -26.60 -34.41
CA ASN A 623 16.07 -25.94 -34.81
C ASN A 623 16.05 -24.92 -35.96
N LEU A 624 17.05 -24.02 -35.82
CA LEU A 624 17.68 -23.05 -36.73
C LEU A 624 17.19 -21.60 -36.49
N CYS A 625 18.00 -20.57 -36.24
CA CYS A 625 19.45 -20.35 -36.20
C CYS A 625 19.75 -19.01 -35.49
N GLN A 626 20.87 -18.90 -34.80
CA GLN A 626 21.65 -17.65 -34.57
C GLN A 626 22.96 -17.76 -35.39
N PRO A 627 23.82 -16.73 -35.65
CA PRO A 627 24.14 -15.61 -34.72
C PRO A 627 24.73 -14.26 -35.30
N LEU A 628 25.09 -13.33 -34.38
CA LEU A 628 26.14 -12.26 -34.41
C LEU A 628 25.78 -10.83 -34.96
N PRO A 629 26.60 -9.75 -34.75
CA PRO A 629 26.46 -8.76 -33.65
C PRO A 629 26.60 -7.28 -34.14
N TYR A 630 26.51 -6.26 -33.28
CA TYR A 630 27.18 -4.96 -33.57
C TYR A 630 27.48 -4.14 -32.31
N GLN A 631 28.69 -3.56 -32.27
CA GLN A 631 29.24 -2.71 -31.21
C GLN A 631 29.11 -1.21 -31.55
N ARG A 632 28.93 -0.42 -30.48
CA ARG A 632 29.36 0.98 -30.20
C ARG A 632 28.94 2.12 -31.13
N LEU A 633 28.47 3.21 -30.52
CA LEU A 633 29.13 4.53 -30.53
C LEU A 633 28.54 5.45 -29.43
N VAL A 634 29.42 6.15 -28.72
CA VAL A 634 29.15 7.27 -27.80
C VAL A 634 29.72 8.53 -28.47
N PRO A 635 29.00 9.67 -28.46
CA PRO A 635 29.48 10.90 -27.79
C PRO A 635 28.31 11.60 -27.07
N GLY A 636 28.41 12.18 -25.87
CA GLY A 636 29.38 13.18 -25.41
C GLY A 636 28.66 14.53 -25.23
N GLY A 637 28.21 14.86 -24.01
CA GLY A 637 27.65 16.18 -23.64
C GLY A 637 27.22 16.22 -22.16
N ARG A 638 27.82 17.10 -21.35
CA ARG A 638 27.61 17.22 -19.89
C ARG A 638 26.33 17.98 -19.53
N PRO A 639 25.65 17.66 -18.42
CA PRO A 639 24.80 18.62 -17.70
C PRO A 639 25.53 19.26 -16.51
N VAL A 640 25.22 20.54 -16.29
CA VAL A 640 25.57 21.35 -15.10
C VAL A 640 24.49 21.13 -14.03
N GLY A 641 24.92 21.01 -12.77
CA GLY A 641 24.19 20.32 -11.71
C GLY A 641 23.15 21.10 -10.89
N ARG A 642 22.54 20.35 -9.95
CA ARG A 642 22.11 20.75 -8.60
C ARG A 642 22.24 19.53 -7.69
N ALA A 643 22.87 19.70 -6.54
CA ALA A 643 23.36 18.64 -5.66
C ALA A 643 22.24 18.06 -4.76
N GLY A 644 21.99 16.76 -4.90
CA GLY A 644 21.27 15.93 -3.93
C GLY A 644 22.26 15.06 -3.15
N ILE A 645 21.99 14.87 -1.87
CA ILE A 645 22.78 14.07 -0.91
C ILE A 645 22.66 12.58 -1.29
N PRO A 646 23.74 11.79 -1.41
CA PRO A 646 23.63 10.37 -1.73
C PRO A 646 23.25 9.53 -0.50
N ASP A 647 22.32 8.60 -0.74
CA ASP A 647 21.86 7.53 0.14
C ASP A 647 23.02 6.58 0.54
N SER A 648 23.14 6.34 1.85
CA SER A 648 24.24 5.58 2.47
C SER A 648 24.23 4.09 2.10
N ARG A 649 23.17 3.60 1.46
CA ARG A 649 23.03 2.22 0.99
C ARG A 649 23.78 1.92 -0.31
N GLU A 650 23.92 2.92 -1.20
CA GLU A 650 24.50 2.74 -2.54
C GLU A 650 26.04 2.72 -2.51
N HIS A 651 26.65 3.41 -1.55
CA HIS A 651 28.11 3.46 -1.38
C HIS A 651 28.70 2.13 -0.87
N LEU A 652 27.93 1.36 -0.09
CA LEU A 652 28.35 0.06 0.44
C LEU A 652 28.36 -1.03 -0.63
N LEU A 653 27.44 -0.96 -1.60
CA LEU A 653 27.34 -1.90 -2.73
C LEU A 653 28.44 -1.68 -3.77
N GLN A 654 28.86 -0.43 -4.01
CA GLN A 654 29.95 -0.14 -4.96
C GLN A 654 31.34 -0.51 -4.41
N LEU A 655 31.53 -0.53 -3.09
CA LEU A 655 32.77 -0.97 -2.45
C LEU A 655 32.95 -2.50 -2.43
N LEU A 656 31.89 -3.28 -2.62
CA LEU A 656 31.92 -4.75 -2.58
C LEU A 656 32.14 -5.43 -3.95
N LEU A 657 32.10 -4.67 -5.05
CA LEU A 657 32.21 -5.20 -6.42
C LEU A 657 33.57 -4.93 -7.11
N ARG A 658 34.61 -4.55 -6.36
CA ARG A 658 35.98 -4.44 -6.90
C ARG A 658 36.95 -5.37 -6.18
N GLU A 659 37.71 -6.09 -7.01
CA GLU A 659 38.85 -7.01 -6.75
C GLU A 659 38.50 -8.51 -6.68
N HIS A 660 39.09 -9.44 -7.45
CA HIS A 660 40.18 -9.42 -8.44
C HIS A 660 40.13 -10.73 -9.27
N VAL A 661 40.41 -10.66 -10.59
CA VAL A 661 40.83 -11.82 -11.39
C VAL A 661 42.37 -11.78 -11.48
N PRO A 662 43.10 -12.84 -11.10
CA PRO A 662 44.57 -12.86 -11.07
C PRO A 662 45.19 -13.17 -12.45
N PRO A 663 46.50 -12.90 -12.63
CA PRO A 663 47.15 -12.77 -13.93
C PRO A 663 47.63 -14.12 -14.50
N ARG A 664 47.74 -14.20 -15.83
CA ARG A 664 48.59 -15.19 -16.51
C ARG A 664 49.66 -14.45 -17.30
N GLY A 665 50.92 -14.75 -16.98
CA GLY A 665 52.11 -14.12 -17.54
C GLY A 665 52.64 -14.79 -18.82
N ASP A 666 53.32 -13.92 -19.58
CA ASP A 666 54.58 -14.05 -20.33
C ASP A 666 54.88 -15.19 -21.31
N PHE A 667 55.10 -14.78 -22.57
CA PHE A 667 56.28 -15.06 -23.43
C PHE A 667 56.48 -13.82 -24.35
N GLY A 668 57.54 -13.00 -24.18
CA GLY A 668 58.79 -12.96 -24.98
C GLY A 668 58.61 -12.48 -26.44
N THR A 669 59.37 -11.59 -27.10
CA THR A 669 60.74 -11.06 -26.93
C THR A 669 61.00 -9.96 -28.02
N ILE A 670 62.04 -9.10 -27.83
CA ILE A 670 62.82 -8.24 -28.80
C ILE A 670 62.32 -6.78 -29.06
N ALA A 671 63.11 -5.69 -29.00
CA ALA A 671 64.45 -5.36 -28.46
C ALA A 671 64.72 -3.83 -28.53
N HIS A 672 65.54 -3.35 -27.58
CA HIS A 672 66.49 -2.21 -27.57
C HIS A 672 66.13 -0.85 -28.20
N SER A 673 66.03 0.18 -27.35
CA SER A 673 67.07 1.22 -27.16
C SER A 673 66.73 2.12 -25.98
#